data_AF-A0A6N9NSH3-F1
#
_entry.id   AF-A0A6N9NSH3-F1
#
_cell.length_a   1.000
_cell.length_b   1.000
_cell.length_c   1.000
_cell.angle_alpha   90.00
_cell.angle_beta   90.00
_cell.angle_gamma   90.00
#
_symmetry.space_group_name_H-M   'P 1'
#
loop_
_entity.id
_entity.type
_entity.pdbx_description
1 polymer ?
#
loop_
_entity_poly.entity_id
_entity_poly.type
_entity_poly.pdbx_seq_one_letter_code
_entity_poly.pdbx_strand_id
1 'polypeptide(L)'
;MMKRTKKVEALLMAAAVFAASVPTFPFEAKAEPPAIAVRTVEEWEELARLCVSESYSEGKTVSLEADLDLSGKDFVPIPVFCGTFEGNNHTISGVSIRQAGSGLGVFRYLEEEALVQNLKVSGELKPEGSRKRIGGIVGTNRGTIRNCTFEGTGEALENLGGIAGINEETGVIENCKNQAELTGNRRVGGIAGENAGTIKDSSNEGGINAASEGIDETSGSKNSISVDKESFMTTIVVEKVNDVGGIAGLSSGTVQQCENLGAVGYDHTGYNIGGIAGRQSGILVLCENSGTIKGRKDVGGVTGQMEPFLMIRYNQDTFDRVGEQIDQISDTTDAMTESIHSTTDASIGNLDRVDEIVKSIRDITRGKKDDRRNKREDYDIKAKRQLDLMDEILAGMELDLGSRAADQAGSRVQGNIRRARELLKQLGNAGGGDFLPDDYIPDEDEGILGSLEYFYGVMKELQDCAGDIVEDTEILVEKRAEGVADGVRDFEDDLDSLRVASKEFLDLTRGYKDQLVDDVDSLDEDLTGQLDQLYDELDFLSENLKSGKDQLRAEKDQLDGQLEGMHDIITEGMDRVQSERSKVKDEEPLFEDISETADNLSNGMIVGCSNKGDISSDFQAGGVVGTVGVELDLDPEADIETYGEESLYMNRYAQAAVRGCRNDGDVLVQQDYAGGIAGTVKIGVLASNQNYGDVGTVDGNYAGGIAGSSQSLIRGSYVMCEVTGNDYTGGVAGLAKNLQENCAMVNVVTASGEWAGSIAGSCDEEGTAGANIYVDDGLGAVDGVTFLGEAEGISYEELLQKDGVPAEFESLTVTFLADGEEVERIVCRYGESLPLGDMPAVPKKEGFFERWEEADLSDIRKNYKIHAVYHPWTTTIADSDAPKPFLLAEAAFYPETRLAVQELGEAAGLAGVSIPRGHRAGKAFRYEIQAAGDLALPATVRLHVSAADADSVAIIRDGAAECVDVERDGEYLVFEAGAQGEIVLMKKASALWILFAAGAGCLALAIVMKKKEILFGKKAGK
;
A
#
# COMPACT_ATOMS: atom_id res chain seq x y z
N MET A 1 -28.20 -39.09 -15.29
CA MET A 1 -29.15 -37.96 -15.26
C MET A 1 -29.70 -37.64 -13.85
N MET A 2 -28.92 -37.85 -12.76
CA MET A 2 -29.34 -37.59 -11.35
C MET A 2 -28.34 -36.74 -10.55
N LYS A 3 -27.39 -36.06 -11.21
CA LYS A 3 -26.40 -35.16 -10.57
C LYS A 3 -26.63 -33.67 -10.83
N ARG A 4 -27.58 -33.28 -11.70
CA ARG A 4 -27.90 -31.86 -11.98
C ARG A 4 -29.01 -31.27 -11.09
N THR A 5 -29.83 -32.09 -10.43
CA THR A 5 -30.96 -31.60 -9.60
C THR A 5 -30.55 -31.17 -8.18
N LYS A 6 -29.48 -31.75 -7.60
CA LYS A 6 -29.04 -31.37 -6.24
C LYS A 6 -28.35 -30.01 -6.15
N LYS A 7 -27.77 -29.49 -7.24
CA LYS A 7 -27.16 -28.14 -7.25
C LYS A 7 -28.23 -27.03 -7.24
N VAL A 8 -29.41 -27.29 -7.81
CA VAL A 8 -30.52 -26.30 -7.85
C VAL A 8 -31.24 -26.22 -6.50
N GLU A 9 -31.40 -27.35 -5.80
CA GLU A 9 -31.98 -27.38 -4.44
C GLU A 9 -31.05 -26.75 -3.39
N ALA A 10 -29.73 -26.89 -3.55
CA ALA A 10 -28.75 -26.20 -2.69
C ALA A 10 -28.72 -24.68 -2.95
N LEU A 11 -28.89 -24.24 -4.21
CA LEU A 11 -28.99 -22.82 -4.57
C LEU A 11 -30.28 -22.18 -4.03
N LEU A 12 -31.41 -22.92 -4.08
CA LEU A 12 -32.69 -22.48 -3.54
C LEU A 12 -32.72 -22.44 -2.01
N MET A 13 -32.04 -23.38 -1.32
CA MET A 13 -31.90 -23.32 0.14
C MET A 13 -30.94 -22.21 0.59
N ALA A 14 -29.87 -21.93 -0.16
CA ALA A 14 -28.98 -20.79 0.13
C ALA A 14 -29.69 -19.44 -0.06
N ALA A 15 -30.54 -19.31 -1.10
CA ALA A 15 -31.37 -18.12 -1.30
C ALA A 15 -32.45 -17.95 -0.20
N ALA A 16 -33.01 -19.05 0.31
CA ALA A 16 -33.99 -19.01 1.40
C ALA A 16 -33.37 -18.68 2.76
N VAL A 17 -32.11 -19.06 3.01
CA VAL A 17 -31.38 -18.69 4.23
C VAL A 17 -30.92 -17.22 4.18
N PHE A 18 -30.52 -16.71 3.01
CA PHE A 18 -30.20 -15.29 2.82
C PHE A 18 -31.43 -14.37 2.99
N ALA A 19 -32.62 -14.85 2.61
CA ALA A 19 -33.87 -14.10 2.81
C ALA A 19 -34.36 -14.10 4.28
N ALA A 20 -33.87 -15.01 5.12
CA ALA A 20 -34.31 -15.18 6.51
C ALA A 20 -33.34 -14.56 7.55
N SER A 21 -32.17 -14.07 7.12
CA SER A 21 -31.16 -13.45 8.00
C SER A 21 -31.11 -11.92 7.88
N VAL A 22 -32.10 -11.28 7.27
CA VAL A 22 -32.24 -9.82 7.32
C VAL A 22 -32.72 -9.42 8.72
N PRO A 23 -31.96 -8.64 9.50
CA PRO A 23 -32.43 -8.14 10.78
C PRO A 23 -33.67 -7.27 10.57
N THR A 24 -34.81 -7.68 11.11
CA THR A 24 -36.01 -6.85 11.18
C THR A 24 -35.77 -5.76 12.22
N PHE A 25 -35.32 -4.60 11.77
CA PHE A 25 -35.37 -3.38 12.59
C PHE A 25 -36.84 -2.95 12.75
N PRO A 26 -37.26 -2.49 13.94
CA PRO A 26 -38.58 -1.89 14.10
C PRO A 26 -38.69 -0.68 13.16
N PHE A 27 -39.72 -0.70 12.31
CA PHE A 27 -40.11 0.43 11.46
C PHE A 27 -40.61 1.55 12.36
N GLU A 28 -39.70 2.39 12.80
CA GLU A 28 -40.03 3.75 13.22
C GLU A 28 -40.30 4.52 11.93
N ALA A 29 -41.53 5.01 11.76
CA ALA A 29 -41.93 5.77 10.59
C ALA A 29 -41.10 7.07 10.53
N LYS A 30 -39.92 7.02 9.88
CA LYS A 30 -39.21 8.20 9.41
C LYS A 30 -40.16 8.91 8.44
N ALA A 31 -40.47 10.16 8.73
CA ALA A 31 -41.14 11.04 7.78
C ALA A 31 -40.42 10.95 6.43
N GLU A 32 -41.19 10.89 5.33
CA GLU A 32 -40.62 10.93 3.98
C GLU A 32 -39.61 12.08 3.91
N PRO A 33 -38.36 11.83 3.46
CA PRO A 33 -37.38 12.90 3.33
C PRO A 33 -37.98 14.01 2.46
N PRO A 34 -37.78 15.29 2.81
CA PRO A 34 -38.34 16.40 2.04
C PRO A 34 -37.81 16.33 0.60
N ALA A 35 -38.68 15.90 -0.32
CA ALA A 35 -38.36 15.70 -1.72
C ALA A 35 -38.58 16.98 -2.52
N ILE A 36 -37.57 17.40 -3.28
CA ILE A 36 -37.61 18.55 -4.17
C ILE A 36 -37.67 18.03 -5.60
N ALA A 37 -38.75 18.28 -6.32
CA ALA A 37 -38.90 17.88 -7.71
C ALA A 37 -38.52 19.03 -8.64
N VAL A 38 -37.66 18.77 -9.63
CA VAL A 38 -37.21 19.73 -10.65
C VAL A 38 -37.71 19.27 -12.02
N ARG A 39 -38.54 20.10 -12.65
CA ARG A 39 -39.21 19.89 -13.94
C ARG A 39 -38.90 20.97 -14.95
N THR A 40 -38.51 22.16 -14.50
CA THR A 40 -38.20 23.29 -15.38
C THR A 40 -36.86 23.93 -15.04
N VAL A 41 -36.35 24.73 -15.98
CA VAL A 41 -35.09 25.46 -15.80
C VAL A 41 -35.20 26.50 -14.67
N GLU A 42 -36.36 27.10 -14.48
CA GLU A 42 -36.59 28.08 -13.41
C GLU A 42 -36.49 27.43 -12.02
N GLU A 43 -36.97 26.19 -11.88
CA GLU A 43 -36.83 25.39 -10.66
C GLU A 43 -35.36 24.99 -10.41
N TRP A 44 -34.59 24.72 -11.47
CA TRP A 44 -33.14 24.52 -11.37
C TRP A 44 -32.42 25.78 -10.86
N GLU A 45 -32.73 26.96 -11.43
CA GLU A 45 -32.15 28.23 -11.00
C GLU A 45 -32.53 28.61 -9.56
N GLU A 46 -33.71 28.21 -9.10
CA GLU A 46 -34.11 28.35 -7.70
C GLU A 46 -33.30 27.42 -6.80
N LEU A 47 -33.15 26.15 -7.17
CA LEU A 47 -32.32 25.19 -6.44
C LEU A 47 -30.88 25.69 -6.29
N ALA A 48 -30.26 26.13 -7.39
CA ALA A 48 -28.88 26.65 -7.39
C ALA A 48 -28.70 27.87 -6.46
N ARG A 49 -29.72 28.74 -6.34
CA ARG A 49 -29.69 29.89 -5.43
C ARG A 49 -29.85 29.51 -3.96
N LEU A 50 -30.52 28.40 -3.66
CA LEU A 50 -30.75 27.94 -2.28
C LEU A 50 -29.59 27.07 -1.77
N CYS A 51 -28.96 26.29 -2.65
CA CYS A 51 -27.79 25.45 -2.37
C CYS A 51 -26.47 26.23 -2.23
N VAL A 52 -26.52 27.40 -1.59
CA VAL A 52 -25.32 28.19 -1.22
C VAL A 52 -24.78 27.75 0.16
N SER A 53 -25.57 27.01 0.95
CA SER A 53 -25.17 26.40 2.22
C SER A 53 -25.49 24.91 2.21
N GLU A 54 -24.55 24.09 2.67
CA GLU A 54 -24.69 22.62 2.79
C GLU A 54 -25.95 22.22 3.56
N SER A 55 -26.27 22.95 4.64
CA SER A 55 -27.43 22.75 5.52
C SER A 55 -28.77 22.80 4.79
N TYR A 56 -28.84 23.46 3.63
CA TYR A 56 -30.06 23.48 2.83
C TYR A 56 -30.32 22.14 2.15
N SER A 57 -29.29 21.49 1.61
CA SER A 57 -29.41 20.23 0.87
C SER A 57 -29.28 18.99 1.77
N GLU A 58 -28.71 19.15 2.96
CA GLU A 58 -28.47 18.07 3.92
C GLU A 58 -29.74 17.23 4.18
N GLY A 59 -29.63 15.92 3.97
CA GLY A 59 -30.72 14.96 4.16
C GLY A 59 -31.91 15.10 3.19
N LYS A 60 -31.85 15.97 2.19
CA LYS A 60 -32.90 16.16 1.17
C LYS A 60 -32.64 15.30 -0.07
N THR A 61 -33.72 14.92 -0.73
CA THR A 61 -33.67 14.27 -2.05
C THR A 61 -34.19 15.23 -3.11
N VAL A 62 -33.34 15.60 -4.07
CA VAL A 62 -33.69 16.33 -5.28
C VAL A 62 -33.90 15.32 -6.40
N SER A 63 -35.02 15.39 -7.10
CA SER A 63 -35.39 14.48 -8.18
C SER A 63 -35.67 15.24 -9.46
N LEU A 64 -34.97 14.92 -10.53
CA LEU A 64 -35.28 15.41 -11.87
C LEU A 64 -36.48 14.61 -12.42
N GLU A 65 -37.49 15.30 -12.96
CA GLU A 65 -38.72 14.68 -13.50
C GLU A 65 -38.95 15.00 -15.00
N ALA A 66 -38.07 15.79 -15.60
CA ALA A 66 -38.06 16.08 -17.03
C ALA A 66 -36.66 16.51 -17.48
N ASP A 67 -36.33 16.26 -18.75
CA ASP A 67 -35.08 16.76 -19.34
C ASP A 67 -35.06 18.30 -19.32
N LEU A 68 -33.89 18.88 -19.04
CA LEU A 68 -33.69 20.32 -18.94
C LEU A 68 -32.78 20.79 -20.07
N ASP A 69 -33.21 21.82 -20.82
CA ASP A 69 -32.40 22.48 -21.84
C ASP A 69 -32.02 23.91 -21.41
N LEU A 70 -30.73 24.11 -21.17
CA LEU A 70 -30.13 25.37 -20.70
C LEU A 70 -29.50 26.18 -21.84
N SER A 71 -29.70 25.77 -23.10
CA SER A 71 -29.15 26.42 -24.29
C SER A 71 -29.54 27.91 -24.37
N GLY A 72 -28.54 28.78 -24.56
CA GLY A 72 -28.75 30.22 -24.73
C GLY A 72 -29.07 30.99 -23.44
N LYS A 73 -28.97 30.36 -22.26
CA LYS A 73 -29.03 31.00 -20.94
C LYS A 73 -27.65 31.03 -20.28
N ASP A 74 -27.41 31.98 -19.39
CA ASP A 74 -26.21 31.97 -18.54
C ASP A 74 -26.34 30.86 -17.50
N PHE A 75 -25.44 29.87 -17.54
CA PHE A 75 -25.51 28.73 -16.64
C PHE A 75 -25.12 29.12 -15.21
N VAL A 76 -26.00 28.81 -14.25
CA VAL A 76 -25.74 28.98 -12.81
C VAL A 76 -25.49 27.60 -12.19
N PRO A 77 -24.25 27.29 -11.75
CA PRO A 77 -23.94 26.02 -11.12
C PRO A 77 -24.52 25.96 -9.69
N ILE A 78 -24.74 24.74 -9.19
CA ILE A 78 -25.06 24.51 -7.78
C ILE A 78 -23.77 24.68 -6.95
N PRO A 79 -23.69 25.67 -6.04
CA PRO A 79 -22.45 25.94 -5.32
C PRO A 79 -22.00 24.82 -4.38
N VAL A 80 -22.88 24.27 -3.55
CA VAL A 80 -22.55 23.16 -2.63
C VAL A 80 -23.75 22.24 -2.48
N PHE A 81 -23.51 20.94 -2.42
CA PHE A 81 -24.57 19.94 -2.26
C PHE A 81 -24.14 18.84 -1.30
N CYS A 82 -25.04 18.51 -0.36
CA CYS A 82 -24.86 17.53 0.73
C CYS A 82 -26.10 16.61 0.87
N GLY A 83 -26.85 16.42 -0.22
CA GLY A 83 -28.07 15.61 -0.25
C GLY A 83 -28.00 14.51 -1.29
N THR A 84 -29.16 13.94 -1.66
CA THR A 84 -29.27 13.00 -2.78
C THR A 84 -29.85 13.70 -4.00
N PHE A 85 -29.15 13.66 -5.14
CA PHE A 85 -29.61 14.13 -6.43
C PHE A 85 -29.89 12.94 -7.35
N GLU A 86 -31.17 12.67 -7.58
CA GLU A 86 -31.67 11.65 -8.49
C GLU A 86 -31.93 12.26 -9.86
N GLY A 87 -31.07 11.96 -10.83
CA GLY A 87 -31.28 12.36 -12.22
C GLY A 87 -32.37 11.56 -12.94
N ASN A 88 -32.75 10.37 -12.43
CA ASN A 88 -33.76 9.48 -13.03
C ASN A 88 -33.56 9.19 -14.53
N ASN A 89 -32.30 9.17 -14.98
CA ASN A 89 -31.87 9.03 -16.37
C ASN A 89 -32.30 10.18 -17.30
N HIS A 90 -32.69 11.31 -16.74
CA HIS A 90 -32.93 12.53 -17.51
C HIS A 90 -31.62 13.23 -17.89
N THR A 91 -31.74 14.10 -18.89
CA THR A 91 -30.63 14.87 -19.44
C THR A 91 -30.71 16.35 -19.08
N ILE A 92 -29.59 16.93 -18.66
CA ILE A 92 -29.37 18.38 -18.60
C ILE A 92 -28.49 18.76 -19.80
N SER A 93 -29.07 19.39 -20.82
CA SER A 93 -28.39 19.80 -22.05
C SER A 93 -28.14 21.30 -22.12
N GLY A 94 -27.22 21.72 -22.98
CA GLY A 94 -26.94 23.14 -23.22
C GLY A 94 -26.19 23.81 -22.07
N VAL A 95 -25.52 23.04 -21.21
CA VAL A 95 -24.65 23.58 -20.16
C VAL A 95 -23.49 24.32 -20.81
N SER A 96 -23.27 25.59 -20.44
CA SER A 96 -22.16 26.40 -20.97
C SER A 96 -21.45 27.11 -19.82
N ILE A 97 -20.33 26.56 -19.37
CA ILE A 97 -19.54 27.15 -18.29
C ILE A 97 -18.47 28.06 -18.90
N ARG A 98 -18.75 29.37 -18.94
CA ARG A 98 -17.84 30.42 -19.44
C ARG A 98 -17.36 31.39 -18.36
N GLN A 99 -18.01 31.38 -17.20
CA GLN A 99 -17.68 32.25 -16.09
C GLN A 99 -16.23 32.03 -15.60
N ALA A 100 -15.59 33.12 -15.18
CA ALA A 100 -14.24 33.04 -14.66
C ALA A 100 -14.20 32.36 -13.29
N GLY A 101 -13.32 31.38 -13.10
CA GLY A 101 -13.15 30.74 -11.79
C GLY A 101 -12.51 29.36 -11.80
N SER A 102 -12.57 28.73 -10.61
CA SER A 102 -12.11 27.36 -10.32
C SER A 102 -13.19 26.58 -9.57
N GLY A 103 -13.10 25.25 -9.62
CA GLY A 103 -14.07 24.37 -8.97
C GLY A 103 -15.42 24.49 -9.65
N LEU A 104 -15.45 24.32 -10.97
CA LEU A 104 -16.65 24.53 -11.78
C LEU A 104 -17.11 23.22 -12.40
N GLY A 105 -18.43 23.02 -12.38
CA GLY A 105 -19.18 21.93 -12.97
C GLY A 105 -20.67 22.21 -12.79
N VAL A 106 -21.54 21.23 -13.05
CA VAL A 106 -22.95 21.33 -12.68
C VAL A 106 -23.10 21.59 -11.18
N PHE A 107 -22.28 20.89 -10.39
CA PHE A 107 -22.01 21.16 -8.99
C PHE A 107 -20.60 21.75 -8.85
N ARG A 108 -20.40 22.73 -7.97
CA ARG A 108 -19.03 23.17 -7.65
C ARG A 108 -18.38 22.24 -6.62
N TYR A 109 -19.09 21.94 -5.55
CA TYR A 109 -18.65 21.07 -4.45
C TYR A 109 -19.73 20.04 -4.10
N LEU A 110 -19.34 18.77 -4.01
CA LEU A 110 -20.11 17.72 -3.37
C LEU A 110 -19.43 17.38 -2.04
N GLU A 111 -20.18 17.44 -0.95
CA GLU A 111 -19.71 17.05 0.40
C GLU A 111 -19.82 15.54 0.62
N GLU A 112 -19.24 15.03 1.71
CA GLU A 112 -19.07 13.58 1.98
C GLU A 112 -20.36 12.77 1.94
N GLU A 113 -21.48 13.32 2.43
CA GLU A 113 -22.78 12.64 2.42
C GLU A 113 -23.55 12.81 1.11
N ALA A 114 -23.03 13.59 0.15
CA ALA A 114 -23.71 13.85 -1.10
C ALA A 114 -23.73 12.60 -2.01
N LEU A 115 -24.87 12.36 -2.66
CA LEU A 115 -25.02 11.34 -3.69
C LEU A 115 -25.61 11.97 -4.95
N VAL A 116 -24.91 11.91 -6.08
CA VAL A 116 -25.44 12.31 -7.39
C VAL A 116 -25.51 11.07 -8.26
N GLN A 117 -26.69 10.73 -8.78
CA GLN A 117 -26.82 9.52 -9.60
C GLN A 117 -27.81 9.58 -10.74
N ASN A 118 -27.60 8.70 -11.73
CA ASN A 118 -28.49 8.48 -12.88
C ASN A 118 -28.72 9.77 -13.69
N LEU A 119 -27.66 10.52 -13.98
CA LEU A 119 -27.74 11.84 -14.62
C LEU A 119 -26.90 11.88 -15.89
N LYS A 120 -27.49 12.41 -16.97
CA LYS A 120 -26.76 12.74 -18.20
C LYS A 120 -26.59 14.25 -18.31
N VAL A 121 -25.38 14.72 -18.59
CA VAL A 121 -25.06 16.14 -18.79
C VAL A 121 -24.40 16.33 -20.15
N SER A 122 -24.86 17.32 -20.91
CA SER A 122 -24.27 17.71 -22.19
C SER A 122 -23.95 19.20 -22.21
N GLY A 123 -22.68 19.56 -22.48
CA GLY A 123 -22.26 20.95 -22.45
C GLY A 123 -20.84 21.26 -22.93
N GLU A 124 -20.53 22.56 -22.92
CA GLU A 124 -19.21 23.13 -23.22
C GLU A 124 -18.60 23.71 -21.93
N LEU A 125 -17.45 23.17 -21.50
CA LEU A 125 -16.68 23.66 -20.36
C LEU A 125 -15.53 24.52 -20.88
N LYS A 126 -15.69 25.84 -20.88
CA LYS A 126 -14.64 26.77 -21.33
C LYS A 126 -14.56 28.00 -20.42
N PRO A 127 -14.23 27.79 -19.12
CA PRO A 127 -14.17 28.88 -18.15
C PRO A 127 -13.09 29.91 -18.52
N GLU A 128 -13.27 31.13 -18.05
CA GLU A 128 -12.23 32.17 -18.11
C GLU A 128 -11.39 32.21 -16.81
N GLY A 129 -10.34 33.03 -16.77
CA GLY A 129 -9.52 33.20 -15.56
C GLY A 129 -8.60 32.02 -15.24
N SER A 130 -8.67 31.50 -14.00
CA SER A 130 -7.73 30.49 -13.49
C SER A 130 -7.89 29.11 -14.14
N ARG A 131 -9.10 28.72 -14.56
CA ARG A 131 -9.39 27.46 -15.28
C ARG A 131 -8.82 26.22 -14.59
N LYS A 132 -9.05 26.11 -13.28
CA LYS A 132 -8.57 24.99 -12.44
C LYS A 132 -9.72 24.21 -11.84
N ARG A 133 -9.59 22.89 -11.70
CA ARG A 133 -10.58 22.01 -11.03
C ARG A 133 -11.93 22.07 -11.74
N ILE A 134 -11.94 21.64 -12.99
CA ILE A 134 -13.10 21.71 -13.88
C ILE A 134 -13.60 20.29 -14.14
N GLY A 135 -14.87 20.05 -13.86
CA GLY A 135 -15.52 18.77 -14.15
C GLY A 135 -16.87 18.97 -14.81
N GLY A 136 -17.27 18.06 -15.70
CA GLY A 136 -18.58 18.14 -16.35
C GLY A 136 -19.74 18.00 -15.37
N ILE A 137 -19.60 17.14 -14.36
CA ILE A 137 -20.59 16.98 -13.28
C ILE A 137 -20.21 17.83 -12.07
N VAL A 138 -18.96 17.73 -11.59
CA VAL A 138 -18.53 18.43 -10.37
C VAL A 138 -17.13 19.04 -10.47
N GLY A 139 -16.91 20.20 -9.87
CA GLY A 139 -15.57 20.75 -9.67
C GLY A 139 -14.70 19.90 -8.72
N THR A 140 -15.16 19.74 -7.48
CA THR A 140 -14.52 18.93 -6.44
C THR A 140 -15.51 17.96 -5.78
N ASN A 141 -15.17 16.68 -5.75
CA ASN A 141 -15.99 15.61 -5.17
C ASN A 141 -15.42 15.09 -3.84
N ARG A 142 -16.24 15.10 -2.79
CA ARG A 142 -16.02 14.34 -1.53
C ARG A 142 -17.09 13.29 -1.30
N GLY A 143 -18.19 13.34 -2.07
CA GLY A 143 -19.32 12.42 -1.98
C GLY A 143 -19.27 11.31 -3.03
N THR A 144 -20.44 10.76 -3.36
CA THR A 144 -20.59 9.68 -4.34
C THR A 144 -21.24 10.17 -5.63
N ILE A 145 -20.64 9.85 -6.78
CA ILE A 145 -21.22 10.03 -8.12
C ILE A 145 -21.39 8.67 -8.76
N ARG A 146 -22.62 8.33 -9.20
CA ARG A 146 -22.93 7.01 -9.73
C ARG A 146 -23.78 7.05 -10.99
N ASN A 147 -23.47 6.22 -11.99
CA ASN A 147 -24.30 6.10 -13.21
C ASN A 147 -24.50 7.44 -13.92
N CYS A 148 -23.45 8.26 -13.98
CA CYS A 148 -23.51 9.58 -14.60
C CYS A 148 -22.73 9.60 -15.92
N THR A 149 -23.19 10.41 -16.88
CA THR A 149 -22.53 10.56 -18.18
C THR A 149 -22.34 12.03 -18.51
N PHE A 150 -21.13 12.39 -18.97
CA PHE A 150 -20.85 13.70 -19.53
C PHE A 150 -20.52 13.60 -21.03
N GLU A 151 -21.14 14.49 -21.82
CA GLU A 151 -20.93 14.63 -23.27
C GLU A 151 -20.63 16.09 -23.62
N GLY A 152 -19.85 16.32 -24.68
CA GLY A 152 -19.57 17.66 -25.21
C GLY A 152 -18.08 17.95 -25.32
N THR A 153 -17.64 19.12 -24.86
CA THR A 153 -16.23 19.54 -24.92
C THR A 153 -15.78 20.22 -23.63
N GLY A 154 -14.50 20.10 -23.29
CA GLY A 154 -13.92 20.75 -22.12
C GLY A 154 -12.51 21.28 -22.32
N GLU A 155 -12.24 22.46 -21.78
CA GLU A 155 -10.95 23.15 -21.82
C GLU A 155 -10.58 23.68 -20.43
N ALA A 156 -9.43 23.27 -19.89
CA ALA A 156 -8.90 23.82 -18.64
C ALA A 156 -7.37 23.78 -18.57
N LEU A 157 -6.78 24.63 -17.71
CA LEU A 157 -5.33 24.66 -17.53
C LEU A 157 -4.84 23.57 -16.56
N GLU A 158 -5.64 23.24 -15.55
CA GLU A 158 -5.25 22.27 -14.52
C GLU A 158 -6.47 21.53 -13.95
N ASN A 159 -6.34 20.22 -13.68
CA ASN A 159 -7.36 19.37 -13.05
C ASN A 159 -8.68 19.38 -13.85
N LEU A 160 -8.64 18.82 -15.07
CA LEU A 160 -9.79 18.67 -15.94
C LEU A 160 -10.26 17.21 -15.94
N GLY A 161 -11.54 16.99 -15.65
CA GLY A 161 -12.19 15.69 -15.81
C GLY A 161 -13.55 15.78 -16.50
N GLY A 162 -13.97 14.73 -17.19
CA GLY A 162 -15.32 14.66 -17.75
C GLY A 162 -16.38 14.59 -16.66
N ILE A 163 -16.08 13.92 -15.54
CA ILE A 163 -16.98 13.82 -14.39
C ILE A 163 -16.58 14.81 -13.30
N ALA A 164 -15.35 14.72 -12.81
CA ALA A 164 -14.87 15.53 -11.68
C ALA A 164 -13.56 16.26 -12.00
N GLY A 165 -13.41 17.52 -11.59
CA GLY A 165 -12.10 18.17 -11.63
C GLY A 165 -11.11 17.51 -10.66
N ILE A 166 -11.53 17.37 -9.40
CA ILE A 166 -10.83 16.62 -8.34
C ILE A 166 -11.80 15.65 -7.68
N ASN A 167 -11.35 14.41 -7.48
CA ASN A 167 -11.96 13.44 -6.58
C ASN A 167 -11.08 13.31 -5.32
N GLU A 168 -11.50 13.91 -4.21
CA GLU A 168 -10.75 13.87 -2.94
C GLU A 168 -10.82 12.48 -2.29
N GLU A 169 -10.10 12.27 -1.19
CA GLU A 169 -9.89 10.97 -0.54
C GLU A 169 -11.20 10.21 -0.21
N THR A 170 -12.23 10.92 0.25
CA THR A 170 -13.56 10.36 0.55
C THR A 170 -14.46 10.19 -0.68
N GLY A 171 -14.07 10.80 -1.80
CA GLY A 171 -14.85 10.83 -3.03
C GLY A 171 -14.90 9.50 -3.77
N VAL A 172 -16.10 9.12 -4.21
CA VAL A 172 -16.35 7.90 -4.98
C VAL A 172 -16.98 8.24 -6.33
N ILE A 173 -16.38 7.78 -7.42
CA ILE A 173 -16.95 7.82 -8.78
C ILE A 173 -17.14 6.39 -9.26
N GLU A 174 -18.38 5.99 -9.49
CA GLU A 174 -18.73 4.60 -9.82
C GLU A 174 -19.62 4.53 -11.07
N ASN A 175 -19.30 3.62 -11.99
CA ASN A 175 -20.12 3.37 -13.18
C ASN A 175 -20.43 4.65 -13.97
N CYS A 176 -19.44 5.53 -14.12
CA CYS A 176 -19.58 6.80 -14.81
C CYS A 176 -18.88 6.77 -16.16
N LYS A 177 -19.34 7.65 -17.06
CA LYS A 177 -18.87 7.65 -18.44
C LYS A 177 -18.56 9.06 -18.94
N ASN A 178 -17.39 9.22 -19.55
CA ASN A 178 -17.07 10.40 -20.33
C ASN A 178 -17.14 10.08 -21.83
N GLN A 179 -17.88 10.90 -22.58
CA GLN A 179 -17.91 10.87 -24.05
C GLN A 179 -17.57 12.25 -24.63
N ALA A 180 -17.03 13.16 -23.80
CA ALA A 180 -16.64 14.49 -24.19
C ALA A 180 -15.17 14.55 -24.61
N GLU A 181 -14.87 15.42 -25.57
CA GLU A 181 -13.49 15.75 -25.96
C GLU A 181 -12.90 16.75 -24.97
N LEU A 182 -11.81 16.37 -24.30
CA LEU A 182 -11.18 17.19 -23.26
C LEU A 182 -9.79 17.64 -23.68
N THR A 183 -9.51 18.93 -23.54
CA THR A 183 -8.22 19.53 -23.83
C THR A 183 -7.71 20.27 -22.60
N GLY A 184 -6.49 19.99 -22.17
CA GLY A 184 -5.88 20.71 -21.06
C GLY A 184 -4.38 20.56 -20.96
N ASN A 185 -3.80 21.29 -20.02
CA ASN A 185 -2.35 21.38 -19.86
C ASN A 185 -1.86 20.42 -18.78
N ARG A 186 -2.32 20.54 -17.53
CA ARG A 186 -1.84 19.72 -16.40
C ARG A 186 -2.96 18.89 -15.78
N ARG A 187 -2.69 17.62 -15.44
CA ARG A 187 -3.62 16.73 -14.71
C ARG A 187 -4.98 16.65 -15.41
N VAL A 188 -4.98 16.06 -16.60
CA VAL A 188 -6.17 15.90 -17.43
C VAL A 188 -6.56 14.43 -17.47
N GLY A 189 -7.78 14.11 -17.04
CA GLY A 189 -8.33 12.76 -17.10
C GLY A 189 -9.68 12.72 -17.81
N GLY A 190 -10.03 11.60 -18.43
CA GLY A 190 -11.38 11.45 -18.98
C GLY A 190 -12.47 11.43 -17.91
N ILE A 191 -12.21 10.84 -16.74
CA ILE A 191 -13.16 10.81 -15.61
C ILE A 191 -12.82 11.90 -14.59
N ALA A 192 -11.58 11.93 -14.10
CA ALA A 192 -11.13 12.89 -13.10
C ALA A 192 -9.79 13.53 -13.47
N GLY A 193 -9.64 14.84 -13.27
CA GLY A 193 -8.31 15.46 -13.44
C GLY A 193 -7.30 14.94 -12.41
N GLU A 194 -7.73 14.93 -11.15
CA GLU A 194 -6.96 14.43 -10.01
C GLU A 194 -7.82 13.48 -9.17
N ASN A 195 -7.24 12.34 -8.78
CA ASN A 195 -7.92 11.32 -7.99
C ASN A 195 -7.09 10.94 -6.74
N ALA A 196 -7.58 11.32 -5.57
CA ALA A 196 -7.14 10.82 -4.26
C ALA A 196 -8.11 9.77 -3.68
N GLY A 197 -9.36 9.75 -4.15
CA GLY A 197 -10.38 8.80 -3.71
C GLY A 197 -10.47 7.53 -4.58
N THR A 198 -11.70 7.05 -4.82
CA THR A 198 -11.98 5.83 -5.59
C THR A 198 -12.68 6.13 -6.92
N ILE A 199 -12.14 5.60 -8.02
CA ILE A 199 -12.82 5.51 -9.32
C ILE A 199 -13.00 4.03 -9.68
N LYS A 200 -14.24 3.61 -9.93
CA LYS A 200 -14.56 2.21 -10.21
C LYS A 200 -15.55 2.03 -11.36
N ASP A 201 -15.37 0.96 -12.13
CA ASP A 201 -16.31 0.52 -13.18
C ASP A 201 -16.65 1.64 -14.20
N SER A 202 -15.72 2.58 -14.44
CA SER A 202 -15.97 3.80 -15.21
C SER A 202 -15.23 3.76 -16.54
N SER A 203 -15.77 4.44 -17.56
CA SER A 203 -15.23 4.37 -18.92
C SER A 203 -15.06 5.73 -19.58
N ASN A 204 -13.95 5.92 -20.29
CA ASN A 204 -13.74 7.07 -21.17
C ASN A 204 -13.83 6.67 -22.65
N GLU A 205 -14.67 7.36 -23.41
CA GLU A 205 -14.79 7.22 -24.87
C GLU A 205 -14.38 8.47 -25.65
N GLY A 206 -14.28 9.62 -24.99
CA GLY A 206 -13.87 10.87 -25.63
C GLY A 206 -12.34 10.99 -25.74
N GLY A 207 -11.86 11.68 -26.78
CA GLY A 207 -10.45 11.99 -26.93
C GLY A 207 -9.95 12.93 -25.83
N ILE A 208 -8.80 12.59 -25.25
CA ILE A 208 -8.14 13.39 -24.23
C ILE A 208 -6.87 13.94 -24.83
N ASN A 209 -6.81 15.25 -25.05
CA ASN A 209 -5.67 15.88 -25.70
C ASN A 209 -5.30 15.24 -27.05
N ALA A 210 -6.29 14.92 -27.89
CA ALA A 210 -6.09 14.20 -29.15
C ALA A 210 -6.31 15.06 -30.43
N ALA A 211 -7.02 16.19 -30.34
CA ALA A 211 -7.51 16.93 -31.51
C ALA A 211 -6.85 18.30 -31.78
N SER A 212 -6.30 18.98 -30.78
CA SER A 212 -5.68 20.33 -30.93
C SER A 212 -4.56 20.57 -29.92
N GLU A 213 -3.37 21.00 -30.34
CA GLU A 213 -2.15 21.18 -29.51
C GLU A 213 -2.31 22.12 -28.29
N GLY A 214 -2.90 21.62 -27.19
CA GLY A 214 -2.96 22.27 -25.87
C GLY A 214 -3.58 23.68 -25.85
N ILE A 215 -3.62 24.32 -24.67
CA ILE A 215 -4.25 25.65 -24.50
C ILE A 215 -3.17 26.72 -24.31
N ASP A 216 -3.11 27.71 -25.19
CA ASP A 216 -2.19 28.86 -25.04
C ASP A 216 -2.43 29.63 -23.74
N GLU A 217 -1.38 29.78 -22.92
CA GLU A 217 -1.41 30.48 -21.63
C GLU A 217 -1.60 32.01 -21.77
N THR A 218 -1.55 32.55 -22.99
CA THR A 218 -1.65 33.99 -23.24
C THR A 218 -3.08 34.52 -23.20
N SER A 219 -3.59 34.70 -21.99
CA SER A 219 -4.65 35.66 -21.68
C SER A 219 -4.47 36.22 -20.26
N GLY A 220 -3.32 36.81 -19.95
CA GLY A 220 -3.18 37.48 -18.64
C GLY A 220 -1.81 37.93 -18.12
N SER A 221 -0.84 38.38 -18.93
CA SER A 221 0.17 39.41 -18.54
C SER A 221 1.17 39.64 -19.68
N LYS A 222 1.00 40.71 -20.44
CA LYS A 222 2.10 41.32 -21.20
C LYS A 222 2.59 42.52 -20.40
N ASN A 223 3.62 42.31 -19.60
CA ASN A 223 4.60 43.27 -19.10
C ASN A 223 5.76 42.40 -18.57
N SER A 224 7.02 42.50 -18.96
CA SER A 224 7.77 43.51 -19.69
C SER A 224 9.07 42.86 -20.14
N ILE A 225 9.58 43.25 -21.30
CA ILE A 225 11.02 43.08 -21.60
C ILE A 225 11.79 43.87 -20.53
N SER A 226 12.53 43.15 -19.68
CA SER A 226 13.76 43.64 -19.06
C SER A 226 14.73 42.47 -19.03
N VAL A 227 15.67 42.51 -19.97
CA VAL A 227 16.79 41.58 -20.06
C VAL A 227 17.77 41.94 -18.94
N ASP A 228 17.88 41.09 -17.93
CA ASP A 228 19.04 41.04 -17.03
C ASP A 228 19.69 39.65 -17.14
N LYS A 229 20.96 39.66 -17.55
CA LYS A 229 21.76 38.54 -18.08
C LYS A 229 22.43 37.67 -16.99
N GLU A 230 21.74 37.41 -15.87
CA GLU A 230 22.28 36.56 -14.79
C GLU A 230 21.35 35.43 -14.30
N SER A 231 20.16 35.22 -14.89
CA SER A 231 19.27 34.10 -14.55
C SER A 231 19.36 32.90 -15.51
N PHE A 232 20.54 32.65 -16.09
CA PHE A 232 20.86 31.47 -16.91
C PHE A 232 21.04 30.19 -16.05
N MET A 233 20.21 30.03 -15.01
CA MET A 233 20.05 28.77 -14.29
C MET A 233 18.82 28.06 -14.86
N THR A 234 19.11 27.01 -15.64
CA THR A 234 18.18 25.96 -16.05
C THR A 234 17.08 26.39 -17.01
N THR A 235 17.31 26.11 -18.29
CA THR A 235 16.29 26.03 -19.33
C THR A 235 15.26 24.95 -18.96
N ILE A 236 14.37 25.22 -18.01
CA ILE A 236 13.12 24.48 -17.83
C ILE A 236 12.24 24.96 -18.99
N VAL A 237 12.21 24.18 -20.06
CA VAL A 237 11.03 24.16 -20.92
C VAL A 237 9.92 23.65 -19.99
N VAL A 238 9.08 24.56 -19.47
CA VAL A 238 7.86 24.14 -18.79
C VAL A 238 7.04 23.48 -19.88
N GLU A 239 7.05 22.15 -19.88
CA GLU A 239 6.28 21.37 -20.84
C GLU A 239 4.81 21.69 -20.61
N LYS A 240 4.18 22.22 -21.65
CA LYS A 240 2.81 22.77 -21.59
C LYS A 240 1.78 21.69 -21.27
N VAL A 241 2.09 20.42 -21.50
CA VAL A 241 1.20 19.28 -21.30
C VAL A 241 1.86 18.22 -20.42
N ASN A 242 1.31 17.96 -19.24
CA ASN A 242 1.80 16.93 -18.32
C ASN A 242 0.68 16.24 -17.51
N ASP A 243 0.94 14.99 -17.15
CA ASP A 243 0.05 14.14 -16.33
C ASP A 243 -1.34 13.99 -16.99
N VAL A 244 -1.37 13.32 -18.14
CA VAL A 244 -2.60 13.10 -18.93
C VAL A 244 -2.97 11.62 -18.91
N GLY A 245 -4.19 11.31 -18.51
CA GLY A 245 -4.73 9.95 -18.50
C GLY A 245 -6.08 9.82 -19.20
N GLY A 246 -6.41 8.64 -19.70
CA GLY A 246 -7.77 8.37 -20.19
C GLY A 246 -8.81 8.32 -19.07
N ILE A 247 -8.43 7.96 -17.84
CA ILE A 247 -9.33 7.96 -16.66
C ILE A 247 -8.96 9.08 -15.69
N ALA A 248 -7.69 9.13 -15.25
CA ALA A 248 -7.20 10.10 -14.28
C ALA A 248 -5.92 10.79 -14.77
N GLY A 249 -5.80 12.12 -14.63
CA GLY A 249 -4.52 12.79 -14.91
C GLY A 249 -3.44 12.39 -13.90
N LEU A 250 -3.75 12.62 -12.62
CA LEU A 250 -2.97 12.19 -11.46
C LEU A 250 -3.81 11.29 -10.56
N SER A 251 -3.26 10.15 -10.11
CA SER A 251 -3.93 9.25 -9.17
C SER A 251 -3.03 8.81 -8.01
N SER A 252 -3.31 9.33 -6.81
CA SER A 252 -2.82 8.82 -5.53
C SER A 252 -3.81 7.86 -4.86
N GLY A 253 -5.07 7.85 -5.32
CA GLY A 253 -6.12 6.95 -4.84
C GLY A 253 -6.22 5.63 -5.60
N THR A 254 -7.42 5.01 -5.56
CA THR A 254 -7.71 3.73 -6.23
C THR A 254 -8.45 3.93 -7.55
N VAL A 255 -7.98 3.27 -8.61
CA VAL A 255 -8.67 3.14 -9.90
C VAL A 255 -8.83 1.67 -10.23
N GLN A 256 -10.08 1.20 -10.33
CA GLN A 256 -10.37 -0.22 -10.49
C GLN A 256 -11.38 -0.48 -11.61
N GLN A 257 -11.13 -1.50 -12.43
CA GLN A 257 -12.08 -1.99 -13.44
C GLN A 257 -12.55 -0.86 -14.39
N CYS A 258 -11.66 0.06 -14.71
CA CYS A 258 -11.97 1.19 -15.59
C CYS A 258 -11.43 0.94 -16.99
N GLU A 259 -12.10 1.52 -17.99
CA GLU A 259 -11.78 1.29 -19.40
C GLU A 259 -11.56 2.62 -20.14
N ASN A 260 -10.46 2.73 -20.89
CA ASN A 260 -10.26 3.83 -21.84
C ASN A 260 -10.36 3.33 -23.28
N LEU A 261 -11.26 3.94 -24.05
CA LEU A 261 -11.48 3.69 -25.47
C LEU A 261 -11.06 4.89 -26.34
N GLY A 262 -10.97 6.09 -25.75
CA GLY A 262 -10.58 7.31 -26.45
C GLY A 262 -9.06 7.43 -26.64
N ALA A 263 -8.64 8.10 -27.71
CA ALA A 263 -7.22 8.40 -27.92
C ALA A 263 -6.71 9.41 -26.87
N VAL A 264 -5.45 9.25 -26.43
CA VAL A 264 -4.84 10.09 -25.40
C VAL A 264 -3.52 10.68 -25.88
N GLY A 265 -3.41 12.00 -25.81
CA GLY A 265 -2.18 12.76 -26.06
C GLY A 265 -1.91 13.07 -27.54
N TYR A 266 -0.79 13.77 -27.77
CA TYR A 266 -0.39 14.31 -29.07
C TYR A 266 0.89 13.65 -29.56
N ASP A 267 1.10 13.67 -30.88
CA ASP A 267 2.42 13.34 -31.43
C ASP A 267 3.46 14.37 -30.95
N HIS A 268 4.62 13.89 -30.50
CA HIS A 268 5.80 14.70 -30.16
C HIS A 268 5.62 15.71 -29.00
N THR A 269 4.50 15.68 -28.27
CA THR A 269 4.20 16.62 -27.18
C THR A 269 3.58 15.90 -25.98
N GLY A 270 4.00 16.27 -24.77
CA GLY A 270 3.39 15.79 -23.53
C GLY A 270 4.28 14.84 -22.73
N TYR A 271 4.23 14.99 -21.41
CA TYR A 271 4.98 14.18 -20.44
C TYR A 271 4.00 13.44 -19.54
N ASN A 272 4.36 12.23 -19.09
CA ASN A 272 3.53 11.39 -18.21
C ASN A 272 2.14 11.16 -18.82
N ILE A 273 2.13 10.52 -19.99
CA ILE A 273 0.89 10.26 -20.75
C ILE A 273 0.52 8.79 -20.60
N GLY A 274 -0.67 8.51 -20.09
CA GLY A 274 -1.16 7.16 -19.85
C GLY A 274 -2.55 6.90 -20.44
N GLY A 275 -2.85 5.66 -20.81
CA GLY A 275 -4.22 5.31 -21.22
C GLY A 275 -5.22 5.28 -20.06
N ILE A 276 -4.78 5.00 -18.83
CA ILE A 276 -5.61 5.05 -17.61
C ILE A 276 -5.21 6.24 -16.74
N ALA A 277 -3.93 6.32 -16.34
CA ALA A 277 -3.41 7.36 -15.47
C ALA A 277 -2.20 8.06 -16.08
N GLY A 278 -2.13 9.39 -16.07
CA GLY A 278 -0.91 10.09 -16.47
C GLY A 278 0.24 9.80 -15.49
N ARG A 279 0.00 10.15 -14.22
CA ARG A 279 0.87 9.83 -13.09
C ARG A 279 0.12 9.04 -12.01
N GLN A 280 0.79 8.07 -11.41
CA GLN A 280 0.18 7.15 -10.46
C GLN A 280 1.11 6.78 -9.30
N SER A 281 0.60 6.93 -8.06
CA SER A 281 1.24 6.49 -6.82
C SER A 281 0.32 5.65 -5.92
N GLY A 282 -0.99 5.61 -6.22
CA GLY A 282 -1.99 4.82 -5.50
C GLY A 282 -2.10 3.36 -5.97
N ILE A 283 -3.31 2.92 -6.35
CA ILE A 283 -3.58 1.54 -6.76
C ILE A 283 -4.35 1.51 -8.09
N LEU A 284 -3.83 0.81 -9.09
CA LEU A 284 -4.52 0.53 -10.36
C LEU A 284 -4.77 -0.98 -10.50
N VAL A 285 -6.03 -1.36 -10.68
CA VAL A 285 -6.42 -2.79 -10.71
C VAL A 285 -7.37 -3.08 -11.85
N LEU A 286 -7.05 -4.10 -12.65
CA LEU A 286 -7.94 -4.64 -13.68
C LEU A 286 -8.49 -3.58 -14.64
N CYS A 287 -7.69 -2.56 -14.95
CA CYS A 287 -8.07 -1.51 -15.90
C CYS A 287 -7.61 -1.87 -17.31
N GLU A 288 -8.33 -1.38 -18.31
CA GLU A 288 -8.09 -1.70 -19.71
C GLU A 288 -7.99 -0.45 -20.58
N ASN A 289 -6.93 -0.35 -21.37
CA ASN A 289 -6.81 0.67 -22.41
C ASN A 289 -6.91 0.04 -23.80
N SER A 290 -7.78 0.56 -24.65
CA SER A 290 -7.86 0.25 -26.08
C SER A 290 -7.64 1.48 -26.98
N GLY A 291 -7.54 2.69 -26.40
CA GLY A 291 -7.24 3.90 -27.14
C GLY A 291 -5.76 4.04 -27.47
N THR A 292 -5.44 4.64 -28.63
CA THR A 292 -4.05 4.96 -29.01
C THR A 292 -3.47 6.02 -28.08
N ILE A 293 -2.23 5.83 -27.64
CA ILE A 293 -1.51 6.72 -26.72
C ILE A 293 -0.31 7.37 -27.40
N LYS A 294 -0.22 8.69 -27.32
CA LYS A 294 0.83 9.47 -27.97
C LYS A 294 1.43 10.49 -27.01
N GLY A 295 2.75 10.63 -27.02
CA GLY A 295 3.40 11.66 -26.22
C GLY A 295 4.85 11.89 -26.62
N ARG A 296 5.53 12.76 -25.87
CA ARG A 296 6.96 13.00 -26.04
C ARG A 296 7.80 12.14 -25.12
N LYS A 297 7.42 12.03 -23.84
CA LYS A 297 8.22 11.33 -22.84
C LYS A 297 7.38 10.70 -21.73
N ASP A 298 7.86 9.56 -21.23
CA ASP A 298 7.20 8.79 -20.16
C ASP A 298 5.76 8.44 -20.55
N VAL A 299 5.63 7.74 -21.68
CA VAL A 299 4.34 7.35 -22.26
C VAL A 299 4.04 5.89 -21.94
N GLY A 300 2.85 5.57 -21.44
CA GLY A 300 2.46 4.18 -21.22
C GLY A 300 1.02 3.85 -21.58
N GLY A 301 0.76 2.60 -21.94
CA GLY A 301 -0.59 2.16 -22.30
C GLY A 301 -1.58 2.23 -21.13
N VAL A 302 -1.10 2.03 -19.89
CA VAL A 302 -1.91 2.17 -18.68
C VAL A 302 -1.50 3.41 -17.90
N THR A 303 -0.22 3.55 -17.59
CA THR A 303 0.33 4.64 -16.78
C THR A 303 1.50 5.31 -17.50
N GLY A 304 1.54 6.65 -17.55
CA GLY A 304 2.74 7.36 -18.03
C GLY A 304 3.91 7.19 -17.07
N GLN A 305 3.78 7.75 -15.88
CA GLN A 305 4.75 7.62 -14.79
C GLN A 305 4.15 6.96 -13.56
N MET A 306 4.81 5.91 -13.08
CA MET A 306 4.55 5.27 -11.80
C MET A 306 5.58 5.72 -10.77
N GLU A 307 5.12 6.42 -9.74
CA GLU A 307 5.96 6.79 -8.60
C GLU A 307 5.88 5.71 -7.52
N PRO A 308 7.01 5.35 -6.89
CA PRO A 308 6.96 4.44 -5.76
C PRO A 308 6.19 5.08 -4.61
N PHE A 309 5.39 4.27 -3.93
CA PHE A 309 4.76 4.66 -2.69
C PHE A 309 5.82 4.68 -1.58
N LEU A 310 6.02 5.86 -0.98
CA LEU A 310 7.01 6.07 0.07
C LEU A 310 6.34 6.04 1.44
N MET A 311 6.88 5.22 2.34
CA MET A 311 6.35 5.02 3.68
C MET A 311 7.44 5.22 4.74
N ILE A 312 7.12 5.97 5.79
CA ILE A 312 7.86 5.98 7.05
C ILE A 312 7.05 5.23 8.09
N ARG A 313 7.64 4.19 8.69
CA ARG A 313 7.07 3.49 9.84
C ARG A 313 7.86 3.84 11.08
N TYR A 314 7.21 4.54 12.01
CA TYR A 314 7.71 4.76 13.34
C TYR A 314 7.44 3.53 14.20
N ASN A 315 8.50 3.03 14.82
CA ASN A 315 8.46 1.93 15.77
C ASN A 315 8.76 2.47 17.16
N GLN A 316 8.40 1.72 18.20
CA GLN A 316 8.71 2.10 19.58
C GLN A 316 10.22 2.35 19.76
N ASP A 317 10.59 3.53 20.26
CA ASP A 317 11.99 3.91 20.36
C ASP A 317 12.60 3.57 21.74
N THR A 318 13.88 3.94 21.91
CA THR A 318 14.61 3.65 23.15
C THR A 318 14.03 4.41 24.33
N PHE A 319 13.54 5.63 24.12
CA PHE A 319 12.97 6.46 25.19
C PHE A 319 11.62 5.91 25.64
N ASP A 320 10.78 5.47 24.70
CA ASP A 320 9.50 4.83 25.02
C ASP A 320 9.71 3.57 25.86
N ARG A 321 10.61 2.68 25.42
CA ARG A 321 10.95 1.43 26.15
C ARG A 321 11.56 1.70 27.52
N VAL A 322 12.40 2.73 27.63
CA VAL A 322 12.95 3.18 28.93
C VAL A 322 11.85 3.73 29.83
N GLY A 323 10.89 4.49 29.29
CA GLY A 323 9.72 4.97 30.01
C GLY A 323 8.92 3.83 30.64
N GLU A 324 8.56 2.83 29.83
CA GLU A 324 7.85 1.62 30.32
C GLU A 324 8.64 0.87 31.39
N GLN A 325 9.97 0.77 31.23
CA GLN A 325 10.83 0.10 32.20
C GLN A 325 10.92 0.87 33.53
N ILE A 326 10.92 2.20 33.49
CA ILE A 326 10.88 3.06 34.69
C ILE A 326 9.55 2.89 35.42
N ASP A 327 8.43 2.80 34.71
CA ASP A 327 7.11 2.57 35.32
C ASP A 327 7.09 1.22 36.06
N GLN A 328 7.64 0.17 35.46
CA GLN A 328 7.75 -1.14 36.11
C GLN A 328 8.65 -1.13 37.36
N ILE A 329 9.75 -0.37 37.33
CA ILE A 329 10.62 -0.17 38.50
C ILE A 329 9.86 0.57 39.60
N SER A 330 9.06 1.58 39.24
CA SER A 330 8.21 2.31 40.18
C SER A 330 7.23 1.36 40.87
N ASP A 331 6.50 0.54 40.12
CA ASP A 331 5.54 -0.43 40.67
C ASP A 331 6.21 -1.45 41.60
N THR A 332 7.40 -1.93 41.24
CA THR A 332 8.16 -2.88 42.07
C THR A 332 8.68 -2.22 43.35
N THR A 333 9.06 -0.94 43.27
CA THR A 333 9.48 -0.14 44.44
C THR A 333 8.32 0.12 45.40
N ASP A 334 7.12 0.38 44.87
CA ASP A 334 5.91 0.54 45.67
C ASP A 334 5.51 -0.77 46.36
N ALA A 335 5.56 -1.90 45.64
CA ALA A 335 5.34 -3.23 46.21
C ALA A 335 6.34 -3.54 47.35
N MET A 336 7.63 -3.24 47.13
CA MET A 336 8.66 -3.41 48.16
C MET A 336 8.38 -2.57 49.41
N THR A 337 7.92 -1.33 49.21
CA THR A 337 7.55 -0.43 50.31
C THR A 337 6.36 -0.99 51.10
N GLU A 338 5.35 -1.55 50.43
CA GLU A 338 4.20 -2.20 51.07
C GLU A 338 4.60 -3.48 51.84
N SER A 339 5.49 -4.31 51.28
CA SER A 339 6.06 -5.50 51.93
C SER A 339 6.84 -5.15 53.21
N ILE A 340 7.61 -4.06 53.19
CA ILE A 340 8.29 -3.54 54.39
C ILE A 340 7.29 -3.11 55.45
N HIS A 341 6.27 -2.34 55.07
CA HIS A 341 5.26 -1.85 56.00
C HIS A 341 4.49 -3.01 56.66
N SER A 342 3.98 -3.95 55.87
CA SER A 342 3.24 -5.10 56.39
C SER A 342 4.07 -5.99 57.32
N THR A 343 5.33 -6.27 56.95
CA THR A 343 6.25 -7.05 57.81
C THR A 343 6.56 -6.31 59.11
N THR A 344 6.77 -4.99 59.03
CA THR A 344 7.05 -4.16 60.21
C THR A 344 5.85 -4.09 61.14
N ASP A 345 4.65 -3.86 60.62
CA ASP A 345 3.41 -3.81 61.39
C ASP A 345 3.12 -5.16 62.08
N ALA A 346 3.31 -6.27 61.36
CA ALA A 346 3.21 -7.61 61.94
C ALA A 346 4.23 -7.81 63.07
N SER A 347 5.49 -7.41 62.84
CA SER A 347 6.55 -7.52 63.83
C SER A 347 6.27 -6.69 65.09
N ILE A 348 5.77 -5.47 64.93
CA ILE A 348 5.34 -4.63 66.05
C ILE A 348 4.22 -5.33 66.83
N GLY A 349 3.20 -5.85 66.13
CA GLY A 349 2.10 -6.57 66.78
C GLY A 349 2.56 -7.82 67.56
N ASN A 350 3.52 -8.57 67.04
CA ASN A 350 4.12 -9.71 67.77
C ASN A 350 4.93 -9.24 68.99
N LEU A 351 5.72 -8.17 68.86
CA LEU A 351 6.51 -7.61 69.96
C LEU A 351 5.61 -7.08 71.09
N ASP A 352 4.47 -6.48 70.76
CA ASP A 352 3.48 -6.06 71.75
C ASP A 352 2.91 -7.27 72.53
N ARG A 353 2.59 -8.38 71.84
CA ARG A 353 2.14 -9.62 72.49
C ARG A 353 3.23 -10.26 73.36
N VAL A 354 4.47 -10.26 72.91
CA VAL A 354 5.63 -10.69 73.70
C VAL A 354 5.74 -9.86 74.97
N ASP A 355 5.61 -8.53 74.89
CA ASP A 355 5.65 -7.65 76.07
C ASP A 355 4.47 -7.93 77.03
N GLU A 356 3.28 -8.23 76.52
CA GLU A 356 2.13 -8.65 77.34
C GLU A 356 2.37 -9.98 78.07
N ILE A 357 2.92 -10.99 77.39
CA ILE A 357 3.26 -12.29 78.00
C ILE A 357 4.35 -12.11 79.08
N VAL A 358 5.37 -11.30 78.80
CA VAL A 358 6.43 -10.99 79.78
C VAL A 358 5.86 -10.26 81.01
N LYS A 359 4.88 -9.37 80.84
CA LYS A 359 4.15 -8.75 81.95
C LYS A 359 3.36 -9.79 82.75
N SER A 360 2.65 -10.69 82.08
CA SER A 360 1.90 -11.79 82.71
C SER A 360 2.80 -12.70 83.57
N ILE A 361 3.94 -13.14 83.04
CA ILE A 361 4.96 -13.92 83.78
C ILE A 361 5.39 -13.17 85.05
N ARG A 362 5.66 -11.87 84.92
CA ARG A 362 6.08 -11.03 86.05
C ARG A 362 4.97 -10.90 87.10
N ASP A 363 3.71 -10.79 86.69
CA ASP A 363 2.57 -10.64 87.58
C ASP A 363 2.22 -11.94 88.30
N ILE A 364 2.29 -13.11 87.63
CA ILE A 364 2.17 -14.44 88.26
C ILE A 364 3.22 -14.61 89.35
N THR A 365 4.48 -14.29 89.02
CA THR A 365 5.62 -14.41 89.94
C THR A 365 5.43 -13.52 91.18
N ARG A 366 4.92 -12.29 91.00
CA ARG A 366 4.61 -11.37 92.10
C ARG A 366 3.43 -11.85 92.93
N GLY A 367 2.32 -12.25 92.31
CA GLY A 367 1.13 -12.75 93.00
C GLY A 367 1.43 -13.95 93.88
N LYS A 368 2.13 -14.95 93.35
CA LYS A 368 2.52 -16.16 94.11
C LYS A 368 3.53 -15.85 95.21
N LYS A 369 4.34 -14.79 95.08
CA LYS A 369 5.21 -14.31 96.16
C LYS A 369 4.40 -13.69 97.30
N ASP A 370 3.40 -12.87 96.99
CA ASP A 370 2.54 -12.22 97.98
C ASP A 370 1.64 -13.24 98.70
N ASP A 371 1.08 -14.22 97.98
CA ASP A 371 0.28 -15.30 98.57
C ASP A 371 1.09 -16.15 99.55
N ARG A 372 2.31 -16.56 99.18
CA ARG A 372 3.22 -17.29 100.07
C ARG A 372 3.56 -16.48 101.33
N ARG A 373 3.79 -15.18 101.19
CA ARG A 373 4.04 -14.29 102.33
C ARG A 373 2.85 -14.30 103.30
N ASN A 374 1.62 -14.17 102.79
CA ASN A 374 0.41 -14.17 103.62
C ASN A 374 0.21 -15.52 104.33
N LYS A 375 0.36 -16.65 103.61
CA LYS A 375 0.25 -18.00 104.21
C LYS A 375 1.31 -18.23 105.28
N ARG A 376 2.54 -17.77 105.05
CA ARG A 376 3.64 -17.84 106.03
C ARG A 376 3.36 -17.05 107.30
N GLU A 377 2.91 -15.80 107.17
CA GLU A 377 2.58 -14.95 108.32
C GLU A 377 1.47 -15.59 109.16
N ASP A 378 0.44 -16.17 108.53
CA ASP A 378 -0.62 -16.92 109.22
C ASP A 378 -0.10 -18.19 109.93
N TYR A 379 0.75 -18.97 109.26
CA TYR A 379 1.39 -20.14 109.86
C TYR A 379 2.26 -19.75 111.06
N ASP A 380 3.12 -18.74 110.94
CA ASP A 380 4.02 -18.29 112.01
C ASP A 380 3.24 -17.83 113.24
N ILE A 381 2.13 -17.10 113.06
CA ILE A 381 1.24 -16.68 114.16
C ILE A 381 0.62 -17.91 114.86
N LYS A 382 0.08 -18.86 114.10
CA LYS A 382 -0.58 -20.06 114.66
C LYS A 382 0.43 -21.00 115.34
N ALA A 383 1.58 -21.20 114.71
CA ALA A 383 2.68 -22.01 115.22
C ALA A 383 3.22 -21.45 116.55
N LYS A 384 3.51 -20.14 116.62
CA LYS A 384 3.95 -19.48 117.85
C LYS A 384 2.93 -19.63 118.97
N ARG A 385 1.63 -19.44 118.69
CA ARG A 385 0.57 -19.63 119.69
C ARG A 385 0.56 -21.04 120.27
N GLN A 386 0.74 -22.07 119.43
CA GLN A 386 0.80 -23.45 119.91
C GLN A 386 2.05 -23.68 120.76
N LEU A 387 3.22 -23.21 120.33
CA LEU A 387 4.45 -23.33 121.11
C LEU A 387 4.39 -22.56 122.44
N ASP A 388 3.76 -21.39 122.47
CA ASP A 388 3.54 -20.60 123.68
C ASP A 388 2.57 -21.31 124.64
N LEU A 389 1.49 -21.90 124.12
CA LEU A 389 0.56 -22.71 124.89
C LEU A 389 1.27 -23.94 125.50
N MET A 390 2.13 -24.60 124.72
CA MET A 390 2.91 -25.74 125.19
C MET A 390 3.91 -25.34 126.29
N ASP A 391 4.56 -24.18 126.17
CA ASP A 391 5.42 -23.63 127.22
C ASP A 391 4.64 -23.27 128.49
N GLU A 392 3.47 -22.65 128.36
CA GLU A 392 2.59 -22.28 129.49
C GLU A 392 2.16 -23.53 130.26
N ILE A 393 1.73 -24.55 129.53
CA ILE A 393 1.36 -25.86 130.08
C ILE A 393 2.56 -26.49 130.80
N LEU A 394 3.74 -26.52 130.17
CA LEU A 394 4.97 -27.08 130.76
C LEU A 394 5.48 -26.30 131.98
N ALA A 395 5.24 -24.99 132.06
CA ALA A 395 5.61 -24.16 133.20
C ALA A 395 4.62 -24.28 134.37
N GLY A 396 3.35 -24.57 134.08
CA GLY A 396 2.31 -24.86 135.06
C GLY A 396 2.44 -26.26 135.68
N MET A 397 3.04 -27.21 134.96
CA MET A 397 3.41 -28.51 135.50
C MET A 397 4.55 -28.37 136.52
N GLU A 398 4.26 -28.58 137.80
CA GLU A 398 5.30 -28.80 138.83
C GLU A 398 5.91 -30.19 138.58
N LEU A 399 6.91 -30.25 137.69
CA LEU A 399 7.53 -31.48 137.19
C LEU A 399 8.41 -32.16 138.25
N ASP A 400 7.79 -32.78 139.26
CA ASP A 400 8.42 -33.81 140.09
C ASP A 400 7.91 -35.19 139.60
N LEU A 401 8.34 -35.56 138.38
CA LEU A 401 7.74 -36.65 137.59
C LEU A 401 8.06 -38.06 138.09
N GLY A 402 8.81 -38.23 139.18
CA GLY A 402 9.11 -39.52 139.83
C GLY A 402 9.89 -40.55 139.02
N SER A 403 10.01 -40.38 137.69
CA SER A 403 10.59 -41.32 136.73
C SER A 403 11.69 -40.64 135.90
N ARG A 404 12.89 -41.23 135.97
CA ARG A 404 14.08 -40.75 135.23
C ARG A 404 13.87 -40.67 133.71
N ALA A 405 12.92 -41.43 133.17
CA ALA A 405 12.58 -41.40 131.75
C ALA A 405 11.56 -40.30 131.40
N ALA A 406 10.68 -39.93 132.33
CA ALA A 406 9.73 -38.84 132.16
C ALA A 406 10.44 -37.48 132.28
N ASP A 407 11.37 -37.31 133.23
CA ASP A 407 12.21 -36.09 133.33
C ASP A 407 13.03 -35.83 132.06
N GLN A 408 13.56 -36.90 131.46
CA GLN A 408 14.29 -36.83 130.21
C GLN A 408 13.38 -36.49 129.02
N ALA A 409 12.16 -37.04 128.97
CA ALA A 409 11.18 -36.70 127.94
C ALA A 409 10.72 -35.24 128.05
N GLY A 410 10.40 -34.73 129.25
CA GLY A 410 10.07 -33.32 129.46
C GLY A 410 11.21 -32.37 129.07
N SER A 411 12.45 -32.74 129.37
CA SER A 411 13.64 -31.99 128.94
C SER A 411 13.81 -31.98 127.41
N ARG A 412 13.49 -33.10 126.73
CA ARG A 412 13.55 -33.18 125.26
C ARG A 412 12.40 -32.41 124.60
N VAL A 413 11.17 -32.47 125.13
CA VAL A 413 10.05 -31.62 124.70
C VAL A 413 10.44 -30.13 124.76
N GLN A 414 10.98 -29.66 125.89
CA GLN A 414 11.49 -28.28 126.01
C GLN A 414 12.68 -27.98 125.07
N GLY A 415 13.49 -28.99 124.76
CA GLY A 415 14.58 -28.89 123.78
C GLY A 415 14.05 -28.70 122.36
N ASN A 416 13.08 -29.51 121.97
CA ASN A 416 12.46 -29.50 120.64
C ASN A 416 11.56 -28.28 120.44
N ILE A 417 10.87 -27.79 121.49
CA ILE A 417 10.15 -26.49 121.46
C ILE A 417 11.13 -25.35 121.19
N ARG A 418 12.30 -25.34 121.85
CA ARG A 418 13.34 -24.34 121.59
C ARG A 418 13.90 -24.43 120.18
N ARG A 419 14.15 -25.64 119.67
CA ARG A 419 14.61 -25.84 118.29
C ARG A 419 13.55 -25.43 117.27
N ALA A 420 12.28 -25.75 117.51
CA ALA A 420 11.15 -25.33 116.68
C ALA A 420 11.01 -23.80 116.64
N ARG A 421 11.20 -23.09 117.75
CA ARG A 421 11.25 -21.61 117.76
C ARG A 421 12.44 -21.06 116.97
N GLU A 422 13.61 -21.68 117.08
CA GLU A 422 14.79 -21.26 116.30
C GLU A 422 14.54 -21.44 114.80
N LEU A 423 13.94 -22.57 114.41
CA LEU A 423 13.57 -22.85 113.02
C LEU A 423 12.45 -21.92 112.52
N LEU A 424 11.43 -21.60 113.34
CA LEU A 424 10.42 -20.59 113.01
C LEU A 424 11.03 -19.19 112.86
N LYS A 425 12.05 -18.86 113.66
CA LYS A 425 12.79 -17.60 113.54
C LYS A 425 13.65 -17.56 112.28
N GLN A 426 14.27 -18.68 111.89
CA GLN A 426 14.96 -18.82 110.61
C GLN A 426 13.98 -18.69 109.45
N LEU A 427 12.85 -19.38 109.52
CA LEU A 427 11.74 -19.24 108.59
C LEU A 427 11.26 -17.78 108.52
N GLY A 428 11.20 -17.10 109.68
CA GLY A 428 10.82 -15.71 109.96
C GLY A 428 11.78 -14.63 109.41
N ASN A 429 13.07 -14.93 109.39
CA ASN A 429 14.10 -14.07 108.80
C ASN A 429 14.26 -14.33 107.30
N ALA A 430 14.00 -15.54 106.81
CA ALA A 430 14.16 -15.89 105.40
C ALA A 430 13.10 -15.28 104.46
N GLY A 431 11.93 -14.89 104.97
CA GLY A 431 10.83 -14.33 104.16
C GLY A 431 10.60 -12.82 104.32
N GLY A 432 11.49 -12.11 105.02
CA GLY A 432 11.58 -10.65 104.95
C GLY A 432 12.76 -10.34 104.04
N GLY A 433 12.50 -9.81 102.85
CA GLY A 433 13.56 -9.45 101.91
C GLY A 433 14.49 -8.41 102.52
N ASP A 434 15.60 -8.86 103.12
CA ASP A 434 16.93 -8.24 103.04
C ASP A 434 18.00 -9.08 103.77
N PHE A 435 19.03 -9.44 102.99
CA PHE A 435 20.38 -9.95 103.32
C PHE A 435 20.58 -11.43 103.73
N LEU A 436 21.06 -12.20 102.75
CA LEU A 436 22.10 -13.22 102.96
C LEU A 436 23.37 -12.56 103.57
N PRO A 437 24.24 -13.30 104.30
CA PRO A 437 25.45 -12.75 104.93
C PRO A 437 26.38 -12.06 103.92
N ASP A 438 27.16 -11.06 104.36
CA ASP A 438 28.12 -10.28 103.53
C ASP A 438 29.14 -11.12 102.73
N ASP A 439 29.28 -12.42 103.00
CA ASP A 439 30.19 -13.34 102.29
C ASP A 439 29.48 -14.42 101.45
N TYR A 440 28.17 -14.29 101.17
CA TYR A 440 27.44 -15.24 100.32
C TYR A 440 27.32 -14.75 98.87
N ILE A 441 28.01 -15.43 97.95
CA ILE A 441 27.86 -15.24 96.50
C ILE A 441 26.69 -16.12 96.05
N PRO A 442 25.58 -15.56 95.52
CA PRO A 442 24.55 -16.37 94.86
C PRO A 442 25.10 -16.88 93.52
N ASP A 443 24.99 -18.18 93.25
CA ASP A 443 25.01 -18.66 91.87
C ASP A 443 23.76 -18.09 91.17
N GLU A 444 23.93 -17.51 89.98
CA GLU A 444 22.86 -16.86 89.20
C GLU A 444 21.72 -17.81 88.82
N ASP A 445 21.89 -19.13 89.00
CA ASP A 445 20.97 -20.18 88.60
C ASP A 445 19.89 -20.53 89.64
N GLU A 446 19.99 -20.12 90.91
CA GLU A 446 19.09 -20.68 91.94
C GLU A 446 17.72 -19.99 92.06
N GLY A 447 17.53 -18.76 91.59
CA GLY A 447 16.19 -18.14 91.42
C GLY A 447 15.18 -18.34 92.57
N ILE A 448 13.88 -18.40 92.23
CA ILE A 448 12.80 -18.69 93.19
C ILE A 448 12.87 -20.15 93.69
N LEU A 449 13.41 -21.07 92.86
CA LEU A 449 13.52 -22.49 93.17
C LEU A 449 14.44 -22.76 94.37
N GLY A 450 15.66 -22.23 94.38
CA GLY A 450 16.62 -22.38 95.47
C GLY A 450 16.12 -21.74 96.76
N SER A 451 15.39 -20.63 96.67
CA SER A 451 14.71 -20.06 97.85
C SER A 451 13.64 -21.00 98.41
N LEU A 452 12.90 -21.72 97.56
CA LEU A 452 11.86 -22.68 97.94
C LEU A 452 12.44 -23.98 98.50
N GLU A 453 13.54 -24.48 97.93
CA GLU A 453 14.26 -25.65 98.45
C GLU A 453 14.77 -25.40 99.87
N TYR A 454 15.30 -24.20 100.13
CA TYR A 454 15.69 -23.77 101.48
C TYR A 454 14.50 -23.74 102.44
N PHE A 455 13.37 -23.12 102.05
CA PHE A 455 12.16 -23.10 102.88
C PHE A 455 11.62 -24.51 103.17
N TYR A 456 11.62 -25.39 102.17
CA TYR A 456 11.21 -26.77 102.32
C TYR A 456 12.11 -27.52 103.31
N GLY A 457 13.43 -27.31 103.24
CA GLY A 457 14.40 -27.86 104.18
C GLY A 457 14.11 -27.44 105.63
N VAL A 458 13.91 -26.14 105.86
CA VAL A 458 13.57 -25.60 107.19
C VAL A 458 12.22 -26.14 107.69
N MET A 459 11.21 -26.22 106.82
CA MET A 459 9.89 -26.76 107.18
C MET A 459 9.92 -28.26 107.49
N LYS A 460 10.78 -29.03 106.80
CA LYS A 460 11.00 -30.45 107.11
C LYS A 460 11.62 -30.63 108.49
N GLU A 461 12.67 -29.87 108.82
CA GLU A 461 13.25 -29.89 110.16
C GLU A 461 12.24 -29.47 111.24
N LEU A 462 11.39 -28.49 110.93
CA LEU A 462 10.35 -28.02 111.85
C LEU A 462 9.27 -29.07 112.08
N GLN A 463 8.89 -29.80 111.02
CA GLN A 463 7.98 -30.94 111.09
C GLN A 463 8.59 -32.08 111.92
N ASP A 464 9.87 -32.37 111.75
CA ASP A 464 10.58 -33.40 112.52
C ASP A 464 10.58 -33.00 114.01
N CYS A 465 10.89 -31.74 114.33
CA CYS A 465 10.80 -31.22 115.71
C CYS A 465 9.37 -31.33 116.28
N ALA A 466 8.35 -30.97 115.50
CA ALA A 466 6.95 -31.09 115.93
C ALA A 466 6.56 -32.55 116.17
N GLY A 467 7.04 -33.48 115.34
CA GLY A 467 6.85 -34.92 115.49
C GLY A 467 7.50 -35.45 116.76
N ASP A 468 8.75 -35.08 117.00
CA ASP A 468 9.49 -35.46 118.20
C ASP A 468 8.82 -34.93 119.48
N ILE A 469 8.23 -33.72 119.44
CA ILE A 469 7.46 -33.20 120.58
C ILE A 469 6.21 -34.05 120.84
N VAL A 470 5.47 -34.44 119.80
CA VAL A 470 4.30 -35.33 119.96
C VAL A 470 4.73 -36.67 120.55
N GLU A 471 5.80 -37.28 120.03
CA GLU A 471 6.31 -38.58 120.51
C GLU A 471 6.78 -38.50 121.97
N ASP A 472 7.59 -37.49 122.33
CA ASP A 472 8.05 -37.31 123.70
C ASP A 472 6.90 -36.93 124.66
N THR A 473 5.86 -36.23 124.17
CA THR A 473 4.63 -35.97 124.96
C THR A 473 3.84 -37.26 125.18
N GLU A 474 3.74 -38.15 124.19
CA GLU A 474 3.12 -39.48 124.38
C GLU A 474 3.91 -40.32 125.39
N ILE A 475 5.24 -40.24 125.42
CA ILE A 475 6.06 -40.89 126.44
C ILE A 475 5.75 -40.34 127.84
N LEU A 476 5.50 -39.03 127.97
CA LEU A 476 5.04 -38.42 129.23
C LEU A 476 3.65 -38.93 129.63
N VAL A 477 2.73 -39.13 128.69
CA VAL A 477 1.40 -39.73 128.93
C VAL A 477 1.52 -41.20 129.36
N GLU A 478 2.39 -41.99 128.73
CA GLU A 478 2.51 -43.44 128.99
C GLU A 478 3.18 -43.75 130.33
N LYS A 479 4.15 -42.94 130.78
CA LYS A 479 4.94 -43.20 132.01
C LYS A 479 4.28 -42.69 133.30
N ARG A 480 2.96 -42.55 133.27
CA ARG A 480 2.04 -41.92 134.25
C ARG A 480 2.00 -42.50 135.68
N ALA A 481 2.72 -43.58 135.98
CA ALA A 481 2.48 -44.35 137.19
C ALA A 481 3.77 -44.61 137.97
N GLU A 482 4.06 -43.75 138.96
CA GLU A 482 4.54 -44.09 140.31
C GLU A 482 4.89 -42.82 141.10
N GLY A 483 3.87 -42.18 141.69
CA GLY A 483 4.08 -41.27 142.82
C GLY A 483 3.87 -39.78 142.56
N VAL A 484 2.60 -39.35 142.54
CA VAL A 484 2.23 -37.95 142.87
C VAL A 484 0.99 -38.02 143.77
N ALA A 485 1.06 -37.39 144.94
CA ALA A 485 0.00 -37.32 145.93
C ALA A 485 -0.39 -35.85 146.15
N ASP A 486 -1.67 -35.55 145.88
CA ASP A 486 -2.39 -34.26 145.79
C ASP A 486 -2.32 -33.54 144.43
N GLY A 487 -3.47 -33.47 143.72
CA GLY A 487 -3.67 -32.70 142.45
C GLY A 487 -3.92 -33.51 141.16
N VAL A 488 -4.52 -34.71 141.23
CA VAL A 488 -4.54 -35.72 140.13
C VAL A 488 -5.36 -35.35 138.87
N ARG A 489 -6.27 -34.37 138.91
CA ARG A 489 -7.05 -33.99 137.70
C ARG A 489 -6.35 -32.94 136.84
N ASP A 490 -5.82 -31.89 137.46
CA ASP A 490 -5.24 -30.76 136.74
C ASP A 490 -4.01 -31.20 135.92
N PHE A 491 -3.19 -32.13 136.45
CA PHE A 491 -2.04 -32.69 135.74
C PHE A 491 -2.42 -33.62 134.56
N GLU A 492 -3.55 -34.33 134.62
CA GLU A 492 -4.07 -35.13 133.47
C GLU A 492 -4.56 -34.20 132.36
N ASP A 493 -5.34 -33.20 132.74
CA ASP A 493 -5.91 -32.21 131.85
C ASP A 493 -4.79 -31.38 131.17
N ASP A 494 -3.70 -31.07 131.88
CA ASP A 494 -2.52 -30.38 131.33
C ASP A 494 -1.74 -31.24 130.33
N LEU A 495 -1.58 -32.54 130.59
CA LEU A 495 -0.84 -33.45 129.70
C LEU A 495 -1.64 -33.79 128.44
N ASP A 496 -2.96 -33.93 128.55
CA ASP A 496 -3.86 -34.03 127.41
C ASP A 496 -3.88 -32.71 126.62
N SER A 497 -3.87 -31.55 127.29
CA SER A 497 -3.76 -30.25 126.62
C SER A 497 -2.43 -30.08 125.89
N LEU A 498 -1.31 -30.56 126.45
CA LEU A 498 0.01 -30.57 125.81
C LEU A 498 0.02 -31.50 124.58
N ARG A 499 -0.64 -32.65 124.68
CA ARG A 499 -0.79 -33.59 123.56
C ARG A 499 -1.62 -32.99 122.44
N VAL A 500 -2.71 -32.29 122.77
CA VAL A 500 -3.54 -31.59 121.78
C VAL A 500 -2.74 -30.48 121.10
N ALA A 501 -2.07 -29.62 121.87
CA ALA A 501 -1.29 -28.50 121.34
C ALA A 501 -0.11 -28.97 120.46
N SER A 502 0.61 -30.02 120.88
CA SER A 502 1.71 -30.61 120.08
C SER A 502 1.21 -31.23 118.78
N LYS A 503 0.07 -31.93 118.82
CA LYS A 503 -0.53 -32.51 117.61
C LYS A 503 -1.06 -31.44 116.67
N GLU A 504 -1.72 -30.41 117.19
CA GLU A 504 -2.16 -29.25 116.40
C GLU A 504 -0.97 -28.52 115.76
N PHE A 505 0.15 -28.37 116.47
CA PHE A 505 1.38 -27.80 115.93
C PHE A 505 1.97 -28.65 114.79
N LEU A 506 2.01 -29.97 114.95
CA LEU A 506 2.46 -30.89 113.90
C LEU A 506 1.53 -30.85 112.67
N ASP A 507 0.21 -30.84 112.88
CA ASP A 507 -0.78 -30.79 111.80
C ASP A 507 -0.74 -29.45 111.06
N LEU A 508 -0.58 -28.32 111.76
CA LEU A 508 -0.33 -27.01 111.16
C LEU A 508 0.95 -26.99 110.31
N THR A 509 2.03 -27.61 110.83
CA THR A 509 3.34 -27.65 110.17
C THR A 509 3.32 -28.53 108.91
N ARG A 510 2.66 -29.69 108.99
CA ARG A 510 2.40 -30.55 107.82
C ARG A 510 1.52 -29.84 106.80
N GLY A 511 0.40 -29.27 107.24
CA GLY A 511 -0.53 -28.59 106.35
C GLY A 511 0.11 -27.41 105.61
N TYR A 512 0.93 -26.61 106.27
CA TYR A 512 1.65 -25.50 105.61
C TYR A 512 2.78 -26.00 104.69
N LYS A 513 3.47 -27.09 105.05
CA LYS A 513 4.47 -27.72 104.18
C LYS A 513 3.84 -28.27 102.90
N ASP A 514 2.71 -28.96 102.99
CA ASP A 514 2.01 -29.49 101.82
C ASP A 514 1.51 -28.35 100.92
N GLN A 515 0.99 -27.26 101.51
CA GLN A 515 0.62 -26.05 100.75
C GLN A 515 1.81 -25.41 100.03
N LEU A 516 3.02 -25.47 100.58
CA LEU A 516 4.22 -24.96 99.90
C LEU A 516 4.59 -25.80 98.69
N VAL A 517 4.42 -27.13 98.75
CA VAL A 517 4.64 -28.03 97.62
C VAL A 517 3.63 -27.72 96.50
N ASP A 518 2.34 -27.63 96.84
CA ASP A 518 1.29 -27.27 95.88
C ASP A 518 1.52 -25.88 95.23
N ASP A 519 2.03 -24.91 96.01
CA ASP A 519 2.36 -23.58 95.50
C ASP A 519 3.56 -23.60 94.54
N VAL A 520 4.54 -24.49 94.74
CA VAL A 520 5.67 -24.68 93.81
C VAL A 520 5.17 -25.32 92.52
N ASP A 521 4.43 -26.42 92.62
CA ASP A 521 3.93 -27.16 91.46
C ASP A 521 3.01 -26.27 90.60
N SER A 522 2.13 -25.49 91.25
CA SER A 522 1.25 -24.57 90.51
C SER A 522 1.99 -23.38 89.88
N LEU A 523 3.06 -22.87 90.52
CA LEU A 523 3.88 -21.80 89.94
C LEU A 523 4.68 -22.32 88.73
N ASP A 524 5.19 -23.54 88.80
CA ASP A 524 5.89 -24.21 87.71
C ASP A 524 4.96 -24.43 86.51
N GLU A 525 3.73 -24.93 86.74
CA GLU A 525 2.72 -25.11 85.71
C GLU A 525 2.32 -23.77 85.06
N ASP A 526 2.04 -22.74 85.87
CA ASP A 526 1.67 -21.40 85.38
C ASP A 526 2.81 -20.75 84.55
N LEU A 527 4.05 -20.84 85.03
CA LEU A 527 5.24 -20.29 84.34
C LEU A 527 5.56 -21.06 83.06
N THR A 528 5.50 -22.39 83.09
CA THR A 528 5.73 -23.23 81.91
C THR A 528 4.72 -22.90 80.83
N GLY A 529 3.43 -22.77 81.18
CA GLY A 529 2.40 -22.38 80.22
C GLY A 529 2.61 -21.01 79.58
N GLN A 530 3.10 -20.02 80.33
CA GLN A 530 3.42 -18.69 79.77
C GLN A 530 4.71 -18.68 78.96
N LEU A 531 5.73 -19.46 79.36
CA LEU A 531 6.97 -19.60 78.61
C LEU A 531 6.72 -20.31 77.27
N ASP A 532 5.89 -21.33 77.24
CA ASP A 532 5.47 -21.99 76.00
C ASP A 532 4.79 -20.99 75.05
N GLN A 533 3.85 -20.18 75.57
CA GLN A 533 3.22 -19.11 74.77
C GLN A 533 4.22 -18.07 74.28
N LEU A 534 5.20 -17.70 75.10
CA LEU A 534 6.26 -16.78 74.71
C LEU A 534 7.13 -17.35 73.58
N TYR A 535 7.49 -18.64 73.68
CA TYR A 535 8.25 -19.33 72.64
C TYR A 535 7.46 -19.39 71.33
N ASP A 536 6.18 -19.77 71.37
CA ASP A 536 5.31 -19.81 70.20
C ASP A 536 5.23 -18.43 69.50
N GLU A 537 5.10 -17.35 70.28
CA GLU A 537 5.00 -15.99 69.72
C GLU A 537 6.34 -15.48 69.14
N LEU A 538 7.47 -15.83 69.77
CA LEU A 538 8.81 -15.55 69.26
C LEU A 538 9.13 -16.35 67.99
N ASP A 539 8.68 -17.60 67.92
CA ASP A 539 8.79 -18.41 66.72
C ASP A 539 7.95 -17.82 65.58
N PHE A 540 6.72 -17.39 65.86
CA PHE A 540 5.88 -16.71 64.87
C PHE A 540 6.49 -15.39 64.39
N LEU A 541 7.10 -14.60 65.29
CA LEU A 541 7.85 -13.39 64.92
C LEU A 541 9.03 -13.72 64.00
N SER A 542 9.79 -14.76 64.34
CA SER A 542 10.92 -15.23 63.55
C SER A 542 10.49 -15.69 62.15
N GLU A 543 9.40 -16.43 62.05
CA GLU A 543 8.83 -16.86 60.77
C GLU A 543 8.35 -15.67 59.92
N ASN A 544 7.65 -14.70 60.51
CA ASN A 544 7.21 -13.49 59.81
C ASN A 544 8.38 -12.66 59.29
N LEU A 545 9.41 -12.43 60.12
CA LEU A 545 10.63 -11.73 59.72
C LEU A 545 11.38 -12.48 58.61
N LYS A 546 11.43 -13.80 58.69
CA LYS A 546 12.07 -14.64 57.67
C LYS A 546 11.30 -14.57 56.35
N SER A 547 9.97 -14.70 56.39
CA SER A 547 9.11 -14.61 55.21
C SER A 547 9.20 -13.22 54.57
N GLY A 548 9.08 -12.15 55.36
CA GLY A 548 9.21 -10.78 54.86
C GLY A 548 10.59 -10.52 54.25
N LYS A 549 11.68 -11.02 54.87
CA LYS A 549 13.02 -10.94 54.29
C LYS A 549 13.14 -11.70 52.97
N ASP A 550 12.54 -12.88 52.86
CA ASP A 550 12.59 -13.68 51.65
C ASP A 550 11.75 -13.04 50.52
N GLN A 551 10.63 -12.39 50.85
CA GLN A 551 9.84 -11.58 49.90
C GLN A 551 10.60 -10.35 49.40
N LEU A 552 11.21 -9.57 50.31
CA LEU A 552 12.02 -8.41 49.93
C LEU A 552 13.23 -8.79 49.07
N ARG A 553 13.79 -10.00 49.28
CA ARG A 553 14.84 -10.52 48.40
C ARG A 553 14.31 -10.79 47.00
N ALA A 554 13.15 -11.41 46.87
CA ALA A 554 12.55 -11.69 45.55
C ALA A 554 12.21 -10.39 44.79
N GLU A 555 11.59 -9.41 45.45
CA GLU A 555 11.28 -8.10 44.87
C GLU A 555 12.56 -7.33 44.49
N LYS A 556 13.60 -7.41 45.32
CA LYS A 556 14.91 -6.84 45.02
C LYS A 556 15.57 -7.52 43.82
N ASP A 557 15.52 -8.85 43.73
CA ASP A 557 16.04 -9.59 42.57
C ASP A 557 15.28 -9.23 41.28
N GLN A 558 13.96 -8.99 41.37
CA GLN A 558 13.15 -8.49 40.26
C GLN A 558 13.58 -7.07 39.84
N LEU A 559 13.79 -6.17 40.80
CA LEU A 559 14.26 -4.80 40.54
C LEU A 559 15.67 -4.78 39.94
N ASP A 560 16.59 -5.63 40.42
CA ASP A 560 17.92 -5.79 39.84
C ASP A 560 17.81 -6.25 38.37
N GLY A 561 16.94 -7.22 38.06
CA GLY A 561 16.69 -7.67 36.69
C GLY A 561 16.04 -6.60 35.80
N GLN A 562 15.16 -5.77 36.34
CA GLN A 562 14.56 -4.65 35.60
C GLN A 562 15.59 -3.56 35.28
N LEU A 563 16.53 -3.28 36.18
CA LEU A 563 17.63 -2.34 35.94
C LEU A 563 18.62 -2.86 34.89
N GLU A 564 18.91 -4.16 34.90
CA GLU A 564 19.69 -4.80 33.84
C GLU A 564 18.98 -4.69 32.49
N GLY A 565 17.68 -4.99 32.43
CA GLY A 565 16.88 -4.81 31.21
C GLY A 565 16.88 -3.37 30.68
N MET A 566 16.82 -2.38 31.58
CA MET A 566 16.96 -0.96 31.19
C MET A 566 18.32 -0.67 30.57
N HIS A 567 19.40 -1.23 31.12
CA HIS A 567 20.75 -1.07 30.58
C HIS A 567 20.89 -1.69 29.17
N ASP A 568 20.28 -2.86 28.96
CA ASP A 568 20.26 -3.53 27.66
C ASP A 568 19.50 -2.70 26.61
N ILE A 569 18.33 -2.16 26.97
CA ILE A 569 17.54 -1.27 26.10
C ILE A 569 18.37 -0.05 25.66
N ILE A 570 19.09 0.57 26.59
CA ILE A 570 19.94 1.73 26.28
C ILE A 570 21.09 1.34 25.35
N THR A 571 21.72 0.19 25.61
CA THR A 571 22.84 -0.31 24.80
C THR A 571 22.41 -0.61 23.37
N GLU A 572 21.28 -1.30 23.21
CA GLU A 572 20.66 -1.58 21.91
C GLU A 572 20.32 -0.28 21.15
N GLY A 573 19.79 0.72 21.85
CA GLY A 573 19.53 2.04 21.30
C GLY A 573 20.79 2.74 20.79
N MET A 574 21.90 2.66 21.54
CA MET A 574 23.19 3.22 21.14
C MET A 574 23.76 2.53 19.90
N ASP A 575 23.70 1.21 19.85
CA ASP A 575 24.16 0.41 18.70
C ASP A 575 23.35 0.74 17.45
N ARG A 576 22.03 0.90 17.58
CA ARG A 576 21.15 1.32 16.49
C ARG A 576 21.52 2.70 15.94
N VAL A 577 21.73 3.70 16.81
CA VAL A 577 22.15 5.04 16.38
C VAL A 577 23.51 5.01 15.69
N GLN A 578 24.42 4.15 16.15
CA GLN A 578 25.71 3.95 15.49
C GLN A 578 25.55 3.32 14.10
N SER A 579 24.67 2.33 13.95
CA SER A 579 24.35 1.68 12.67
C SER A 579 23.75 2.66 11.65
N GLU A 580 22.78 3.47 12.06
CA GLU A 580 22.17 4.49 11.18
C GLU A 580 23.20 5.56 10.78
N ARG A 581 24.12 5.92 11.68
CA ARG A 581 25.23 6.83 11.35
C ARG A 581 26.22 6.24 10.34
N SER A 582 26.41 4.92 10.29
CA SER A 582 27.21 4.27 9.24
C SER A 582 26.50 4.30 7.88
N LYS A 583 25.19 4.01 7.82
CA LYS A 583 24.43 4.04 6.55
C LYS A 583 24.54 5.40 5.83
N VAL A 584 24.48 6.49 6.60
CA VAL A 584 24.65 7.86 6.07
C VAL A 584 26.05 8.11 5.50
N LYS A 585 27.08 7.40 5.96
CA LYS A 585 28.44 7.53 5.44
C LYS A 585 28.68 6.71 4.17
N ASP A 586 27.99 5.59 4.02
CA ASP A 586 28.18 4.64 2.92
C ASP A 586 27.28 4.94 1.70
N GLU A 587 26.61 6.10 1.69
CA GLU A 587 25.69 6.54 0.62
C GLU A 587 24.58 5.50 0.29
N GLU A 588 24.18 4.70 1.29
CA GLU A 588 23.07 3.75 1.13
C GLU A 588 21.76 4.48 0.77
N PRO A 589 20.88 3.85 -0.03
CA PRO A 589 19.60 4.44 -0.40
C PRO A 589 18.77 4.76 0.85
N LEU A 590 18.12 5.93 0.82
CA LEU A 590 17.35 6.44 1.95
C LEU A 590 16.10 5.59 2.27
N PHE A 591 15.59 4.89 1.27
CA PHE A 591 14.41 4.03 1.35
C PHE A 591 14.79 2.61 0.96
N GLU A 592 14.34 1.64 1.76
CA GLU A 592 14.44 0.21 1.46
C GLU A 592 13.33 -0.21 0.48
N ASP A 593 13.68 -0.85 -0.63
CA ASP A 593 12.72 -1.35 -1.61
C ASP A 593 12.09 -2.67 -1.10
N ILE A 594 10.79 -2.63 -0.77
CA ILE A 594 10.03 -3.79 -0.28
C ILE A 594 9.14 -4.41 -1.37
N SER A 595 9.28 -3.96 -2.62
CA SER A 595 8.35 -4.27 -3.71
C SER A 595 8.24 -5.76 -4.00
N GLU A 596 9.33 -6.52 -3.87
CA GLU A 596 9.32 -7.97 -4.08
C GLU A 596 8.39 -8.70 -3.11
N THR A 597 8.38 -8.28 -1.83
CA THR A 597 7.63 -8.94 -0.74
C THR A 597 6.17 -8.51 -0.62
N ALA A 598 5.77 -7.49 -1.38
CA ALA A 598 4.42 -6.93 -1.31
C ALA A 598 3.39 -7.84 -2.02
N ASP A 599 2.83 -8.81 -1.30
CA ASP A 599 1.84 -9.76 -1.86
C ASP A 599 0.38 -9.27 -1.78
N ASN A 600 0.06 -8.41 -0.81
CA ASN A 600 -1.28 -7.85 -0.63
C ASN A 600 -1.42 -6.53 -1.38
N LEU A 601 -2.59 -6.28 -1.97
CA LEU A 601 -2.92 -5.03 -2.64
C LEU A 601 -2.73 -3.83 -1.69
N SER A 602 -1.90 -2.87 -2.10
CA SER A 602 -1.55 -1.63 -1.39
C SER A 602 -1.03 -0.60 -2.39
N ASN A 603 -0.76 0.63 -1.93
CA ASN A 603 -0.30 1.74 -2.76
C ASN A 603 1.03 1.44 -3.48
N GLY A 604 1.25 2.12 -4.61
CA GLY A 604 2.39 1.87 -5.48
C GLY A 604 2.24 0.56 -6.27
N MET A 605 1.01 0.17 -6.66
CA MET A 605 0.80 -1.05 -7.45
C MET A 605 -0.10 -0.88 -8.67
N ILE A 606 0.29 -1.56 -9.74
CA ILE A 606 -0.49 -1.76 -10.97
C ILE A 606 -0.67 -3.27 -11.13
N VAL A 607 -1.91 -3.76 -11.06
CA VAL A 607 -2.20 -5.19 -10.97
C VAL A 607 -3.27 -5.60 -11.99
N GLY A 608 -2.93 -6.55 -12.85
CA GLY A 608 -3.90 -7.15 -13.77
C GLY A 608 -4.44 -6.20 -14.84
N CYS A 609 -3.76 -5.09 -15.11
CA CYS A 609 -4.17 -4.12 -16.13
C CYS A 609 -3.76 -4.60 -17.52
N SER A 610 -4.51 -4.19 -18.54
CA SER A 610 -4.29 -4.58 -19.93
C SER A 610 -4.21 -3.36 -20.85
N ASN A 611 -3.30 -3.41 -21.82
CA ASN A 611 -3.25 -2.45 -22.92
C ASN A 611 -3.42 -3.16 -24.27
N LYS A 612 -4.29 -2.62 -25.13
CA LYS A 612 -4.53 -3.07 -26.51
C LYS A 612 -4.30 -1.95 -27.52
N GLY A 613 -4.21 -0.69 -27.07
CA GLY A 613 -3.98 0.46 -27.93
C GLY A 613 -2.50 0.63 -28.26
N ASP A 614 -2.20 1.07 -29.47
CA ASP A 614 -0.83 1.37 -29.89
C ASP A 614 -0.26 2.58 -29.15
N ILE A 615 1.04 2.55 -28.91
CA ILE A 615 1.78 3.57 -28.15
C ILE A 615 2.87 4.14 -29.03
N SER A 616 2.93 5.47 -29.13
CA SER A 616 3.97 6.20 -29.84
C SER A 616 4.58 7.27 -28.94
N SER A 617 5.92 7.28 -28.83
CA SER A 617 6.66 8.26 -28.03
C SER A 617 7.93 8.74 -28.72
N ASP A 618 8.37 9.96 -28.43
CA ASP A 618 9.70 10.41 -28.87
C ASP A 618 10.81 9.76 -28.05
N PHE A 619 10.63 9.69 -26.73
CA PHE A 619 11.63 9.20 -25.80
C PHE A 619 10.96 8.41 -24.69
N GLN A 620 11.27 7.13 -24.60
CA GLN A 620 10.80 6.21 -23.58
C GLN A 620 9.29 5.94 -23.59
N ALA A 621 8.93 4.66 -23.73
CA ALA A 621 7.55 4.20 -23.62
C ALA A 621 7.45 2.76 -23.14
N GLY A 622 6.34 2.44 -22.48
CA GLY A 622 6.00 1.08 -22.04
C GLY A 622 4.58 0.68 -22.41
N GLY A 623 4.35 -0.58 -22.79
CA GLY A 623 3.00 -1.08 -23.04
C GLY A 623 2.04 -0.91 -21.86
N VAL A 624 2.55 -0.93 -20.63
CA VAL A 624 1.77 -0.67 -19.41
C VAL A 624 2.24 0.63 -18.75
N VAL A 625 3.54 0.79 -18.49
CA VAL A 625 4.11 1.92 -17.76
C VAL A 625 5.24 2.60 -18.54
N GLY A 626 5.19 3.91 -18.75
CA GLY A 626 6.31 4.64 -19.38
C GLY A 626 7.59 4.62 -18.54
N THR A 627 7.50 5.00 -17.26
CA THR A 627 8.61 4.94 -16.29
C THR A 627 8.15 4.49 -14.92
N VAL A 628 9.00 3.74 -14.21
CA VAL A 628 8.87 3.48 -12.77
C VAL A 628 10.02 4.15 -12.04
N GLY A 629 9.72 5.16 -11.22
CA GLY A 629 10.72 5.87 -10.44
C GLY A 629 10.26 7.20 -9.86
N VAL A 630 11.09 7.74 -8.96
CA VAL A 630 10.86 9.01 -8.27
C VAL A 630 11.18 10.20 -9.19
N GLU A 631 10.32 11.23 -9.18
CA GLU A 631 10.58 12.51 -9.84
C GLU A 631 11.44 13.44 -8.96
N LEU A 632 12.15 14.40 -9.57
CA LEU A 632 12.99 15.37 -8.86
C LEU A 632 12.18 16.41 -8.05
N ASP A 633 10.87 16.52 -8.29
CA ASP A 633 9.97 17.50 -7.66
C ASP A 633 9.25 16.95 -6.41
N LEU A 634 9.75 15.83 -5.84
CA LEU A 634 9.22 15.21 -4.62
C LEU A 634 9.11 16.24 -3.48
N ASP A 635 7.90 16.46 -2.95
CA ASP A 635 7.63 17.20 -1.73
C ASP A 635 7.64 16.21 -0.54
N PRO A 636 8.70 16.20 0.29
CA PRO A 636 8.84 15.22 1.36
C PRO A 636 7.73 15.29 2.42
N GLU A 637 7.01 16.40 2.52
CA GLU A 637 5.93 16.57 3.51
C GLU A 637 4.57 16.06 2.99
N ALA A 638 4.36 16.03 1.68
CA ALA A 638 3.10 15.64 1.06
C ALA A 638 3.13 14.24 0.42
N ASP A 639 4.29 13.79 -0.06
CA ASP A 639 4.42 12.57 -0.85
C ASP A 639 4.84 11.33 -0.01
N ILE A 640 5.03 11.51 1.29
CA ILE A 640 5.50 10.46 2.21
C ILE A 640 4.42 10.14 3.25
N GLU A 641 3.93 8.91 3.23
CA GLU A 641 2.97 8.44 4.24
C GLU A 641 3.67 8.00 5.52
N THR A 642 3.10 8.38 6.67
CA THR A 642 3.67 8.09 7.98
C THR A 642 2.74 7.19 8.80
N TYR A 643 3.30 6.15 9.42
CA TYR A 643 2.56 5.18 10.23
C TYR A 643 3.20 5.01 11.61
N GLY A 644 2.37 4.90 12.64
CA GLY A 644 2.80 4.79 14.04
C GLY A 644 2.88 6.15 14.74
N GLU A 645 3.20 6.13 16.02
CA GLU A 645 3.45 7.36 16.79
C GLU A 645 4.87 7.85 16.49
N GLU A 646 5.03 9.15 16.26
CA GLU A 646 6.33 9.76 15.94
C GLU A 646 7.40 9.35 16.96
N SER A 647 8.49 8.78 16.47
CA SER A 647 9.59 8.29 17.29
C SER A 647 10.93 8.47 16.58
N LEU A 648 12.04 8.31 17.32
CA LEU A 648 13.37 8.33 16.71
C LEU A 648 13.72 7.01 16.00
N TYR A 649 12.92 5.97 16.17
CA TYR A 649 13.12 4.70 15.48
C TYR A 649 12.19 4.59 14.27
N MET A 650 12.63 5.14 13.14
CA MET A 650 11.90 5.11 11.88
C MET A 650 12.56 4.18 10.87
N ASN A 651 11.74 3.38 10.18
CA ASN A 651 12.14 2.68 8.96
C ASN A 651 11.49 3.35 7.75
N ARG A 652 12.20 3.40 6.63
CA ARG A 652 11.77 4.06 5.41
C ARG A 652 11.68 3.04 4.29
N TYR A 653 10.51 2.89 3.70
CA TYR A 653 10.22 1.89 2.68
C TYR A 653 9.74 2.54 1.38
N ALA A 654 10.14 1.98 0.24
CA ALA A 654 9.61 2.31 -1.07
C ALA A 654 8.95 1.08 -1.68
N GLN A 655 7.80 1.27 -2.32
CA GLN A 655 7.06 0.19 -2.97
C GLN A 655 6.58 0.61 -4.36
N ALA A 656 6.98 -0.13 -5.39
CA ALA A 656 6.49 -0.02 -6.75
C ALA A 656 6.39 -1.42 -7.39
N ALA A 657 5.18 -1.87 -7.74
CA ALA A 657 5.02 -3.18 -8.38
C ALA A 657 4.06 -3.14 -9.57
N VAL A 658 4.51 -3.70 -10.69
CA VAL A 658 3.68 -3.96 -11.88
C VAL A 658 3.53 -5.46 -12.02
N ARG A 659 2.32 -5.97 -11.76
CA ARG A 659 2.07 -7.41 -11.64
C ARG A 659 0.92 -7.90 -12.50
N GLY A 660 1.10 -9.05 -13.15
CA GLY A 660 0.02 -9.70 -13.88
C GLY A 660 -0.55 -8.86 -15.02
N CYS A 661 0.16 -7.85 -15.49
CA CYS A 661 -0.31 -6.94 -16.52
C CYS A 661 -0.02 -7.48 -17.92
N ARG A 662 -0.82 -7.06 -18.88
CA ARG A 662 -0.75 -7.55 -20.27
C ARG A 662 -0.66 -6.39 -21.25
N ASN A 663 0.17 -6.54 -22.28
CA ASN A 663 0.21 -5.65 -23.43
C ASN A 663 0.02 -6.43 -24.74
N ASP A 664 -0.94 -5.99 -25.55
CA ASP A 664 -1.21 -6.49 -26.90
C ASP A 664 -1.01 -5.40 -27.97
N GLY A 665 -0.92 -4.12 -27.58
CA GLY A 665 -0.71 -2.99 -28.48
C GLY A 665 0.77 -2.77 -28.81
N ASP A 666 1.06 -2.21 -29.98
CA ASP A 666 2.45 -2.00 -30.40
C ASP A 666 3.07 -0.80 -29.69
N VAL A 667 4.37 -0.90 -29.37
CA VAL A 667 5.13 0.16 -28.69
C VAL A 667 6.23 0.65 -29.62
N LEU A 668 6.08 1.86 -30.16
CA LEU A 668 7.06 2.50 -31.03
C LEU A 668 7.66 3.74 -30.36
N VAL A 669 8.98 3.77 -30.25
CA VAL A 669 9.73 4.89 -29.67
C VAL A 669 10.72 5.44 -30.69
N GLN A 670 10.77 6.77 -30.87
CA GLN A 670 11.72 7.37 -31.81
C GLN A 670 13.17 7.22 -31.33
N GLN A 671 13.40 7.45 -30.04
CA GLN A 671 14.71 7.34 -29.38
C GLN A 671 14.75 6.10 -28.47
N ASP A 672 15.32 6.21 -27.27
CA ASP A 672 15.62 5.10 -26.37
C ASP A 672 14.44 4.63 -25.51
N TYR A 673 14.59 3.41 -24.97
CA TYR A 673 13.79 2.80 -23.89
C TYR A 673 12.37 2.40 -24.30
N ALA A 674 12.26 1.53 -25.30
CA ALA A 674 11.00 0.88 -25.65
C ALA A 674 10.83 -0.43 -24.86
N GLY A 675 9.70 -0.55 -24.14
CA GLY A 675 9.35 -1.75 -23.40
C GLY A 675 7.93 -2.23 -23.68
N GLY A 676 7.71 -3.54 -23.80
CA GLY A 676 6.34 -4.06 -23.93
C GLY A 676 5.51 -3.96 -22.64
N ILE A 677 6.15 -3.83 -21.48
CA ILE A 677 5.47 -3.51 -20.21
C ILE A 677 5.95 -2.17 -19.66
N ALA A 678 7.26 -1.99 -19.54
CA ALA A 678 7.84 -0.79 -18.95
C ALA A 678 8.97 -0.18 -19.80
N GLY A 679 8.95 1.13 -20.07
CA GLY A 679 10.07 1.77 -20.77
C GLY A 679 11.35 1.72 -19.95
N THR A 680 11.34 2.40 -18.79
CA THR A 680 12.42 2.32 -17.79
C THR A 680 11.90 1.95 -16.41
N VAL A 681 12.68 1.16 -15.67
CA VAL A 681 12.41 0.80 -14.28
C VAL A 681 13.63 1.10 -13.42
N LYS A 682 13.51 2.07 -12.52
CA LYS A 682 14.59 2.47 -11.61
C LYS A 682 14.52 1.75 -10.25
N ILE A 683 13.31 1.45 -9.81
CA ILE A 683 12.99 0.80 -8.52
C ILE A 683 11.74 -0.06 -8.70
N GLY A 684 11.54 -1.06 -7.86
CA GLY A 684 10.30 -1.83 -7.85
C GLY A 684 10.42 -3.24 -8.44
N VAL A 685 9.31 -3.83 -8.86
CA VAL A 685 9.31 -5.19 -9.45
C VAL A 685 8.36 -5.29 -10.63
N LEU A 686 8.80 -5.96 -11.70
CA LEU A 686 7.94 -6.41 -12.80
C LEU A 686 7.72 -7.92 -12.66
N ALA A 687 6.52 -8.35 -12.25
CA ALA A 687 6.26 -9.76 -11.98
C ALA A 687 5.06 -10.32 -12.76
N SER A 688 5.23 -11.49 -13.37
CA SER A 688 4.14 -12.22 -14.04
C SER A 688 3.45 -11.43 -15.15
N ASN A 689 4.18 -10.56 -15.84
CA ASN A 689 3.62 -9.72 -16.91
C ASN A 689 3.71 -10.41 -18.27
N GLN A 690 2.90 -9.99 -19.22
CA GLN A 690 2.77 -10.62 -20.54
C GLN A 690 2.81 -9.58 -21.66
N ASN A 691 3.67 -9.77 -22.64
CA ASN A 691 3.71 -8.91 -23.83
C ASN A 691 3.54 -9.71 -25.13
N TYR A 692 2.62 -9.23 -25.96
CA TYR A 692 2.28 -9.76 -27.28
C TYR A 692 2.31 -8.70 -28.39
N GLY A 693 2.40 -7.42 -28.02
CA GLY A 693 2.59 -6.31 -28.97
C GLY A 693 4.05 -6.17 -29.36
N ASP A 694 4.30 -5.74 -30.60
CA ASP A 694 5.65 -5.54 -31.11
C ASP A 694 6.27 -4.30 -30.47
N VAL A 695 7.57 -4.37 -30.16
CA VAL A 695 8.30 -3.32 -29.46
C VAL A 695 9.43 -2.84 -30.36
N GLY A 696 9.48 -1.55 -30.64
CA GLY A 696 10.44 -0.99 -31.59
C GLY A 696 11.02 0.34 -31.16
N THR A 697 12.32 0.53 -31.40
CA THR A 697 12.95 1.86 -31.47
C THR A 697 13.32 2.19 -32.92
N VAL A 698 13.21 3.48 -33.30
CA VAL A 698 13.64 3.94 -34.63
C VAL A 698 15.14 4.22 -34.65
N ASP A 699 15.60 5.12 -33.77
CA ASP A 699 17.01 5.52 -33.63
C ASP A 699 17.55 5.22 -32.21
N GLY A 700 16.80 4.45 -31.40
CA GLY A 700 17.15 4.13 -30.02
C GLY A 700 17.91 2.83 -29.83
N ASN A 701 18.65 2.76 -28.73
CA ASN A 701 19.50 1.65 -28.34
C ASN A 701 18.79 0.63 -27.46
N TYR A 702 17.89 1.06 -26.57
CA TYR A 702 17.31 0.18 -25.55
C TYR A 702 15.91 -0.28 -25.93
N ALA A 703 15.74 -1.58 -26.23
CA ALA A 703 14.47 -2.18 -26.57
C ALA A 703 14.31 -3.57 -25.92
N GLY A 704 13.16 -3.84 -25.31
CA GLY A 704 12.86 -5.15 -24.76
C GLY A 704 11.37 -5.50 -24.66
N GLY A 705 11.04 -6.78 -24.77
CA GLY A 705 9.64 -7.23 -24.77
C GLY A 705 8.91 -7.04 -23.44
N ILE A 706 9.61 -6.99 -22.30
CA ILE A 706 9.04 -6.53 -21.01
C ILE A 706 9.57 -5.13 -20.69
N ALA A 707 10.89 -4.93 -20.70
CA ALA A 707 11.47 -3.65 -20.32
C ALA A 707 12.52 -3.14 -21.31
N GLY A 708 12.52 -1.83 -21.60
CA GLY A 708 13.62 -1.22 -22.34
C GLY A 708 14.91 -1.24 -21.51
N SER A 709 14.83 -0.74 -20.27
CA SER A 709 15.89 -0.82 -19.27
C SER A 709 15.34 -1.03 -17.87
N SER A 710 15.89 -1.97 -17.10
CA SER A 710 15.50 -2.26 -15.73
C SER A 710 16.69 -2.34 -14.80
N GLN A 711 16.73 -1.46 -13.79
CA GLN A 711 17.63 -1.52 -12.65
C GLN A 711 17.09 -2.42 -11.53
N SER A 712 15.94 -3.07 -11.75
CA SER A 712 15.29 -3.92 -10.77
C SER A 712 14.90 -5.30 -11.32
N LEU A 713 14.21 -6.09 -10.50
CA LEU A 713 13.82 -7.47 -10.79
C LEU A 713 12.69 -7.56 -11.81
N ILE A 714 12.92 -8.35 -12.87
CA ILE A 714 11.90 -8.85 -13.77
C ILE A 714 11.76 -10.35 -13.57
N ARG A 715 10.56 -10.80 -13.18
CA ARG A 715 10.31 -12.19 -12.83
C ARG A 715 9.06 -12.80 -13.45
N GLY A 716 9.14 -14.06 -13.86
CA GLY A 716 7.98 -14.88 -14.21
C GLY A 716 7.18 -14.34 -15.39
N SER A 717 7.78 -13.50 -16.23
CA SER A 717 7.08 -12.80 -17.32
C SER A 717 7.18 -13.56 -18.63
N TYR A 718 6.17 -13.40 -19.49
CA TYR A 718 6.06 -14.08 -20.78
C TYR A 718 6.09 -13.08 -21.92
N VAL A 719 6.87 -13.38 -22.96
CA VAL A 719 7.00 -12.52 -24.14
C VAL A 719 6.84 -13.31 -25.42
N MET A 720 5.99 -12.82 -26.32
CA MET A 720 5.84 -13.33 -27.67
C MET A 720 5.59 -12.19 -28.67
N CYS A 721 6.65 -11.56 -29.17
CA CYS A 721 6.58 -10.41 -30.06
C CYS A 721 7.86 -10.25 -30.91
N GLU A 722 7.86 -9.31 -31.84
CA GLU A 722 9.08 -8.76 -32.41
C GLU A 722 9.66 -7.66 -31.51
N VAL A 723 10.98 -7.65 -31.34
CA VAL A 723 11.71 -6.57 -30.66
C VAL A 723 12.73 -6.00 -31.62
N THR A 724 12.55 -4.73 -31.99
CA THR A 724 13.44 -4.02 -32.92
C THR A 724 14.21 -2.92 -32.18
N GLY A 725 15.53 -2.90 -32.33
CA GLY A 725 16.35 -1.82 -31.78
C GLY A 725 17.80 -1.81 -32.27
N ASN A 726 18.61 -0.90 -31.73
CA ASN A 726 20.03 -0.82 -32.03
C ASN A 726 20.84 -1.64 -31.00
N ASP A 727 21.54 -0.99 -30.07
CA ASP A 727 22.64 -1.61 -29.33
C ASP A 727 22.24 -2.57 -28.21
N TYR A 728 21.18 -2.30 -27.44
CA TYR A 728 20.74 -3.10 -26.28
C TYR A 728 19.34 -3.65 -26.54
N THR A 729 19.27 -4.67 -27.40
CA THR A 729 18.00 -5.22 -27.87
C THR A 729 17.81 -6.64 -27.35
N GLY A 730 16.81 -6.87 -26.50
CA GLY A 730 16.60 -8.19 -25.89
C GLY A 730 15.16 -8.66 -25.87
N GLY A 731 14.95 -9.97 -25.78
CA GLY A 731 13.60 -10.53 -25.78
C GLY A 731 12.77 -10.13 -24.56
N VAL A 732 13.31 -10.26 -23.35
CA VAL A 732 12.66 -9.81 -22.11
C VAL A 732 13.07 -8.38 -21.79
N ALA A 733 14.35 -8.05 -21.88
CA ALA A 733 14.82 -6.72 -21.55
C ALA A 733 15.96 -6.24 -22.46
N GLY A 734 16.02 -4.94 -22.76
CA GLY A 734 17.20 -4.38 -23.43
C GLY A 734 18.42 -4.44 -22.52
N LEU A 735 18.36 -3.70 -21.41
CA LEU A 735 19.32 -3.78 -20.30
C LEU A 735 18.61 -4.22 -19.02
N ALA A 736 19.15 -5.19 -18.30
CA ALA A 736 18.56 -5.67 -17.04
C ALA A 736 19.58 -5.85 -15.92
N LYS A 737 19.18 -5.52 -14.68
CA LYS A 737 19.93 -5.89 -13.48
C LYS A 737 19.59 -7.31 -13.02
N ASN A 738 18.31 -7.62 -12.80
CA ASN A 738 17.90 -8.93 -12.26
C ASN A 738 16.81 -9.58 -13.11
N LEU A 739 17.04 -10.82 -13.57
CA LEU A 739 16.15 -11.60 -14.43
C LEU A 739 15.93 -13.01 -13.88
N GLN A 740 14.69 -13.35 -13.55
CA GLN A 740 14.38 -14.65 -12.97
C GLN A 740 13.14 -15.30 -13.61
N GLU A 741 13.23 -16.59 -13.99
CA GLU A 741 12.06 -17.40 -14.36
C GLU A 741 11.22 -16.81 -15.52
N ASN A 742 11.83 -16.02 -16.41
CA ASN A 742 11.12 -15.43 -17.55
C ASN A 742 11.11 -16.37 -18.75
N CYS A 743 10.10 -16.23 -19.62
CA CYS A 743 9.92 -17.05 -20.81
C CYS A 743 9.76 -16.18 -22.06
N ALA A 744 10.63 -16.36 -23.06
CA ALA A 744 10.62 -15.57 -24.29
C ALA A 744 10.50 -16.43 -25.56
N MET A 745 9.60 -16.03 -26.46
CA MET A 745 9.50 -16.49 -27.84
C MET A 745 9.48 -15.27 -28.75
N VAL A 746 10.65 -14.69 -28.97
CA VAL A 746 10.79 -13.38 -29.63
C VAL A 746 11.53 -13.49 -30.95
N ASN A 747 11.28 -12.53 -31.84
CA ASN A 747 12.16 -12.25 -32.96
C ASN A 747 12.91 -10.95 -32.68
N VAL A 748 14.22 -11.03 -32.49
CA VAL A 748 15.06 -9.85 -32.21
C VAL A 748 15.64 -9.34 -33.52
N VAL A 749 15.33 -8.10 -33.87
CA VAL A 749 15.79 -7.44 -35.11
C VAL A 749 16.69 -6.27 -34.74
N THR A 750 17.96 -6.32 -35.17
CA THR A 750 18.91 -5.23 -34.94
C THR A 750 19.51 -4.71 -36.24
N ALA A 751 19.61 -3.39 -36.37
CA ALA A 751 20.16 -2.74 -37.55
C ALA A 751 21.70 -2.62 -37.51
N SER A 752 22.26 -2.39 -36.32
CA SER A 752 23.71 -2.20 -36.11
C SER A 752 24.21 -2.62 -34.72
N GLY A 753 23.36 -3.26 -33.91
CA GLY A 753 23.57 -3.40 -32.47
C GLY A 753 24.73 -4.30 -32.06
N GLU A 754 25.49 -3.88 -31.04
CA GLU A 754 26.54 -4.68 -30.42
C GLU A 754 26.00 -5.78 -29.48
N TRP A 755 24.93 -5.51 -28.72
CA TRP A 755 24.40 -6.40 -27.68
C TRP A 755 22.95 -6.85 -27.95
N ALA A 756 22.78 -8.11 -28.38
CA ALA A 756 21.47 -8.67 -28.69
C ALA A 756 21.26 -10.06 -28.10
N GLY A 757 20.08 -10.37 -27.56
CA GLY A 757 19.80 -11.68 -26.98
C GLY A 757 18.33 -12.03 -26.84
N SER A 758 18.00 -13.33 -26.87
CA SER A 758 16.63 -13.83 -26.75
C SER A 758 16.01 -13.60 -25.36
N ILE A 759 16.83 -13.37 -24.34
CA ILE A 759 16.39 -12.95 -22.99
C ILE A 759 16.76 -11.49 -22.74
N ALA A 760 18.02 -11.12 -22.90
CA ALA A 760 18.45 -9.74 -22.70
C ALA A 760 19.50 -9.28 -23.71
N GLY A 761 19.51 -7.99 -24.03
CA GLY A 761 20.61 -7.40 -24.78
C GLY A 761 21.90 -7.47 -23.94
N SER A 762 21.84 -6.93 -22.73
CA SER A 762 22.92 -7.03 -21.74
C SER A 762 22.38 -7.12 -20.31
N CYS A 763 23.19 -7.67 -19.41
CA CYS A 763 22.94 -7.72 -17.99
C CYS A 763 23.99 -6.89 -17.23
N ASP A 764 23.55 -6.18 -16.19
CA ASP A 764 24.44 -5.44 -15.28
C ASP A 764 25.44 -6.39 -14.59
N GLU A 765 26.69 -5.95 -14.40
CA GLU A 765 27.75 -6.78 -13.79
C GLU A 765 27.46 -7.15 -12.32
N GLU A 766 26.72 -6.31 -11.60
CA GLU A 766 26.24 -6.58 -10.24
C GLU A 766 24.91 -7.35 -10.22
N GLY A 767 24.36 -7.62 -11.40
CA GLY A 767 23.09 -8.26 -11.64
C GLY A 767 23.11 -9.78 -11.56
N THR A 768 21.92 -10.37 -11.64
CA THR A 768 21.74 -11.82 -11.69
C THR A 768 20.75 -12.23 -12.78
N ALA A 769 21.08 -13.27 -13.53
CA ALA A 769 20.14 -13.96 -14.41
C ALA A 769 20.02 -15.41 -13.93
N GLY A 770 18.80 -15.93 -13.82
CA GLY A 770 18.57 -17.30 -13.35
C GLY A 770 17.27 -17.91 -13.84
N ALA A 771 17.34 -19.17 -14.27
CA ALA A 771 16.18 -19.97 -14.65
C ALA A 771 15.29 -19.35 -15.75
N ASN A 772 15.85 -18.50 -16.61
CA ASN A 772 15.12 -17.95 -17.76
C ASN A 772 15.09 -18.97 -18.90
N ILE A 773 14.05 -18.93 -19.73
CA ILE A 773 13.84 -19.88 -20.83
C ILE A 773 13.50 -19.11 -22.09
N TYR A 774 14.05 -19.54 -23.23
CA TYR A 774 13.69 -18.99 -24.52
C TYR A 774 13.52 -20.08 -25.58
N VAL A 775 12.69 -19.80 -26.60
CA VAL A 775 12.63 -20.66 -27.80
C VAL A 775 13.87 -20.41 -28.63
N ASP A 776 14.70 -21.43 -28.80
CA ASP A 776 16.01 -21.27 -29.44
C ASP A 776 15.89 -21.15 -30.97
N ASP A 777 16.29 -20.00 -31.49
CA ASP A 777 16.39 -19.66 -32.91
C ASP A 777 17.84 -19.46 -33.38
N GLY A 778 18.82 -19.66 -32.48
CA GLY A 778 20.25 -19.53 -32.74
C GLY A 778 20.88 -18.20 -32.33
N LEU A 779 20.13 -17.24 -31.75
CA LEU A 779 20.70 -15.98 -31.25
C LEU A 779 21.50 -16.17 -29.95
N GLY A 780 20.96 -16.91 -28.98
CA GLY A 780 21.52 -17.03 -27.61
C GLY A 780 20.83 -16.10 -26.62
N ALA A 781 21.02 -16.33 -25.31
CA ALA A 781 20.20 -15.71 -24.27
C ALA A 781 20.55 -14.24 -23.96
N VAL A 782 21.80 -13.97 -23.58
CA VAL A 782 22.29 -12.65 -23.15
C VAL A 782 23.51 -12.31 -23.99
N ASP A 783 23.48 -11.17 -24.69
CA ASP A 783 24.56 -10.76 -25.60
C ASP A 783 24.99 -11.89 -26.57
N GLY A 784 24.00 -12.61 -27.10
CA GLY A 784 24.18 -13.74 -28.02
C GLY A 784 24.81 -14.99 -27.40
N VAL A 785 24.96 -15.05 -26.07
CA VAL A 785 25.57 -16.17 -25.35
C VAL A 785 24.61 -16.74 -24.31
N THR A 786 24.61 -18.07 -24.19
CA THR A 786 23.79 -18.78 -23.19
C THR A 786 24.69 -19.47 -22.19
N PHE A 787 24.78 -18.92 -20.97
CA PHE A 787 25.52 -19.51 -19.86
C PHE A 787 24.64 -20.46 -19.03
N LEU A 788 25.24 -21.56 -18.57
CA LEU A 788 24.55 -22.55 -17.75
C LEU A 788 24.11 -21.94 -16.42
N GLY A 789 22.80 -22.02 -16.13
CA GLY A 789 22.19 -21.51 -14.90
C GLY A 789 21.49 -20.16 -15.07
N GLU A 790 21.93 -19.35 -16.05
CA GLU A 790 21.32 -18.04 -16.34
C GLU A 790 20.06 -18.16 -17.20
N ALA A 791 20.17 -18.94 -18.28
CA ALA A 791 19.07 -19.22 -19.19
C ALA A 791 19.20 -20.59 -19.88
N GLU A 792 18.10 -21.11 -20.39
CA GLU A 792 18.01 -22.37 -21.14
C GLU A 792 17.26 -22.15 -22.46
N GLY A 793 17.92 -22.45 -23.59
CA GLY A 793 17.29 -22.50 -24.90
C GLY A 793 16.57 -23.83 -25.09
N ILE A 794 15.28 -23.80 -25.39
CA ILE A 794 14.44 -24.98 -25.59
C ILE A 794 13.74 -24.94 -26.96
N SER A 795 13.24 -26.09 -27.41
CA SER A 795 12.38 -26.15 -28.59
C SER A 795 10.95 -25.68 -28.29
N TYR A 796 10.22 -25.26 -29.32
CA TYR A 796 8.80 -24.91 -29.22
C TYR A 796 7.95 -26.07 -28.67
N GLU A 797 8.24 -27.31 -29.05
CA GLU A 797 7.54 -28.50 -28.55
C GLU A 797 7.77 -28.74 -27.05
N GLU A 798 8.97 -28.44 -26.54
CA GLU A 798 9.29 -28.53 -25.11
C GLU A 798 8.67 -27.38 -24.31
N LEU A 799 8.53 -26.20 -24.92
CA LEU A 799 7.84 -25.06 -24.31
C LEU A 799 6.38 -25.43 -24.04
N LEU A 800 5.67 -25.94 -25.04
CA LEU A 800 4.26 -26.33 -24.91
C LEU A 800 4.00 -27.47 -23.91
N GLN A 801 5.03 -28.22 -23.52
CA GLN A 801 4.92 -29.27 -22.50
C GLN A 801 5.09 -28.74 -21.08
N LYS A 802 5.48 -27.48 -20.89
CA LYS A 802 5.65 -26.88 -19.56
C LYS A 802 4.32 -26.46 -18.97
N ASP A 803 4.19 -26.67 -17.66
CA ASP A 803 3.04 -26.20 -16.89
C ASP A 803 3.04 -24.67 -16.81
N GLY A 804 1.89 -24.05 -17.05
CA GLY A 804 1.68 -22.60 -16.84
C GLY A 804 1.97 -21.69 -18.03
N VAL A 805 2.31 -22.23 -19.21
CA VAL A 805 2.47 -21.43 -20.44
C VAL A 805 1.13 -20.80 -20.87
N PRO A 806 1.09 -19.49 -21.20
CA PRO A 806 -0.12 -18.84 -21.69
C PRO A 806 -0.65 -19.43 -23.00
N ALA A 807 -1.96 -19.41 -23.20
CA ALA A 807 -2.63 -20.02 -24.36
C ALA A 807 -2.20 -19.39 -25.70
N GLU A 808 -1.76 -18.13 -25.68
CA GLU A 808 -1.25 -17.40 -26.83
C GLU A 808 -0.05 -18.09 -27.49
N PHE A 809 0.75 -18.86 -26.73
CA PHE A 809 1.87 -19.60 -27.28
C PHE A 809 1.45 -20.86 -28.06
N GLU A 810 0.19 -21.32 -27.94
CA GLU A 810 -0.30 -22.53 -28.63
C GLU A 810 -0.53 -22.33 -30.14
N SER A 811 -0.61 -21.08 -30.61
CA SER A 811 -0.93 -20.77 -32.00
C SER A 811 -0.23 -19.51 -32.48
N LEU A 812 0.25 -19.51 -33.72
CA LEU A 812 0.83 -18.32 -34.37
C LEU A 812 -0.24 -17.62 -35.21
N THR A 813 -0.12 -16.31 -35.38
CA THR A 813 -1.06 -15.53 -36.19
C THR A 813 -0.38 -14.70 -37.25
N VAL A 814 -0.97 -14.66 -38.46
CA VAL A 814 -0.67 -13.69 -39.50
C VAL A 814 -1.86 -12.74 -39.60
N THR A 815 -1.65 -11.49 -39.20
CA THR A 815 -2.68 -10.45 -39.13
C THR A 815 -2.49 -9.47 -40.29
N PHE A 816 -3.52 -9.25 -41.09
CA PHE A 816 -3.50 -8.33 -42.23
C PHE A 816 -4.12 -7.00 -41.81
N LEU A 817 -3.38 -5.90 -41.95
CA LEU A 817 -3.74 -4.57 -41.46
C LEU A 817 -3.82 -3.56 -42.61
N ALA A 818 -4.93 -2.84 -42.75
CA ALA A 818 -5.09 -1.78 -43.73
C ALA A 818 -5.44 -0.45 -43.06
N ASP A 819 -4.62 0.59 -43.27
CA ASP A 819 -4.75 1.89 -42.57
C ASP A 819 -4.83 1.74 -41.02
N GLY A 820 -4.18 0.70 -40.46
CA GLY A 820 -4.20 0.39 -39.02
C GLY A 820 -5.36 -0.50 -38.56
N GLU A 821 -6.33 -0.81 -39.41
CA GLU A 821 -7.45 -1.69 -39.06
C GLU A 821 -7.21 -3.14 -39.49
N GLU A 822 -7.58 -4.11 -38.64
CA GLU A 822 -7.52 -5.53 -38.94
C GLU A 822 -8.51 -5.91 -40.05
N VAL A 823 -7.99 -6.39 -41.18
CA VAL A 823 -8.75 -6.91 -42.32
C VAL A 823 -9.11 -8.37 -42.10
N GLU A 824 -8.10 -9.19 -41.77
CA GLU A 824 -8.27 -10.61 -41.49
C GLU A 824 -7.09 -11.13 -40.65
N ARG A 825 -7.34 -12.09 -39.77
CA ARG A 825 -6.33 -12.77 -38.97
C ARG A 825 -6.38 -14.27 -39.22
N ILE A 826 -5.27 -14.83 -39.68
CA ILE A 826 -5.12 -16.25 -40.01
C ILE A 826 -4.28 -16.92 -38.93
N VAL A 827 -4.80 -18.02 -38.38
CA VAL A 827 -4.11 -18.83 -37.37
C VAL A 827 -3.32 -19.94 -38.05
N CYS A 828 -2.02 -20.01 -37.76
CA CYS A 828 -1.07 -20.93 -38.37
C CYS A 828 -0.37 -21.78 -37.30
N ARG A 829 0.05 -22.99 -37.68
CA ARG A 829 0.94 -23.83 -36.86
C ARG A 829 2.38 -23.36 -36.98
N TYR A 830 3.18 -23.69 -35.97
CA TYR A 830 4.62 -23.46 -36.00
C TYR A 830 5.26 -24.19 -37.20
N GLY A 831 5.90 -23.43 -38.09
CA GLY A 831 6.52 -23.89 -39.33
C GLY A 831 5.55 -24.09 -40.51
N GLU A 832 4.29 -23.65 -40.41
CA GLU A 832 3.35 -23.65 -41.52
C GLU A 832 3.68 -22.54 -42.54
N SER A 833 3.30 -22.74 -43.80
CA SER A 833 3.45 -21.75 -44.87
C SER A 833 2.11 -21.19 -45.26
N LEU A 834 2.02 -19.86 -45.47
CA LEU A 834 0.82 -19.20 -45.98
C LEU A 834 1.06 -18.73 -47.42
N PRO A 835 0.49 -19.41 -48.44
CA PRO A 835 0.70 -19.05 -49.83
C PRO A 835 -0.12 -17.80 -50.24
N LEU A 836 0.36 -17.07 -51.25
CA LEU A 836 -0.27 -15.86 -51.81
C LEU A 836 -1.77 -16.00 -52.16
N GLY A 837 -2.22 -17.20 -52.51
CA GLY A 837 -3.62 -17.46 -52.87
C GLY A 837 -4.58 -17.51 -51.67
N ASP A 838 -4.06 -17.73 -50.47
CA ASP A 838 -4.84 -17.81 -49.22
C ASP A 838 -4.82 -16.47 -48.45
N MET A 839 -4.09 -15.47 -48.96
CA MET A 839 -4.06 -14.12 -48.40
C MET A 839 -5.34 -13.35 -48.78
N PRO A 840 -5.88 -12.51 -47.88
CA PRO A 840 -7.03 -11.66 -48.18
C PRO A 840 -6.73 -10.68 -49.31
N ALA A 841 -7.78 -10.22 -49.98
CA ALA A 841 -7.65 -9.11 -50.93
C ALA A 841 -7.36 -7.80 -50.18
N VAL A 842 -6.43 -7.00 -50.71
CA VAL A 842 -6.10 -5.69 -50.12
C VAL A 842 -7.30 -4.74 -50.30
N PRO A 843 -7.75 -4.04 -49.25
CA PRO A 843 -8.79 -3.02 -49.37
C PRO A 843 -8.40 -1.92 -50.35
N LYS A 844 -9.37 -1.41 -51.11
CA LYS A 844 -9.12 -0.37 -52.12
C LYS A 844 -9.18 1.03 -51.52
N LYS A 845 -8.25 1.89 -51.93
CA LYS A 845 -8.22 3.32 -51.53
C LYS A 845 -8.22 4.22 -52.75
N GLU A 846 -9.14 5.18 -52.79
CA GLU A 846 -9.32 6.06 -53.95
C GLU A 846 -8.06 6.89 -54.22
N GLY A 847 -7.55 6.86 -55.45
CA GLY A 847 -6.33 7.59 -55.82
C GLY A 847 -5.02 6.85 -55.55
N PHE A 848 -5.06 5.62 -55.03
CA PHE A 848 -3.88 4.80 -54.74
C PHE A 848 -3.93 3.45 -55.46
N PHE A 849 -2.75 2.86 -55.65
CA PHE A 849 -2.52 1.46 -55.97
C PHE A 849 -2.16 0.71 -54.68
N GLU A 850 -2.91 -0.35 -54.40
CA GLU A 850 -2.83 -1.15 -53.18
C GLU A 850 -2.06 -2.47 -53.38
N ARG A 851 -1.18 -2.81 -52.43
CA ARG A 851 -0.58 -4.14 -52.28
C ARG A 851 -0.30 -4.43 -50.81
N TRP A 852 -0.26 -5.70 -50.41
CA TRP A 852 0.34 -6.07 -49.13
C TRP A 852 1.85 -5.79 -49.18
N GLU A 853 2.43 -5.43 -48.04
CA GLU A 853 3.88 -5.37 -47.92
C GLU A 853 4.52 -6.75 -48.17
N GLU A 854 5.78 -6.73 -48.59
CA GLU A 854 6.51 -7.96 -48.91
C GLU A 854 7.02 -8.60 -47.62
N ALA A 855 6.49 -9.77 -47.28
CA ALA A 855 6.94 -10.59 -46.15
C ALA A 855 7.10 -12.06 -46.56
N ASP A 856 8.13 -12.73 -46.02
CA ASP A 856 8.31 -14.17 -46.21
C ASP A 856 7.41 -14.95 -45.26
N LEU A 857 6.33 -15.51 -45.80
CA LEU A 857 5.35 -16.32 -45.09
C LEU A 857 5.49 -17.82 -45.38
N SER A 858 6.68 -18.27 -45.82
CA SER A 858 6.94 -19.67 -46.16
C SER A 858 7.30 -20.57 -44.96
N ASP A 859 7.67 -19.99 -43.82
CA ASP A 859 8.03 -20.70 -42.58
C ASP A 859 7.62 -19.85 -41.36
N ILE A 860 6.35 -19.95 -40.96
CA ILE A 860 5.77 -19.10 -39.91
C ILE A 860 6.24 -19.61 -38.54
N ARG A 861 7.13 -18.86 -37.89
CA ARG A 861 7.66 -19.17 -36.55
C ARG A 861 7.39 -18.11 -35.50
N LYS A 862 6.77 -17.01 -35.91
CA LYS A 862 6.38 -15.86 -35.09
C LYS A 862 5.02 -15.35 -35.53
N ASN A 863 4.49 -14.41 -34.77
CA ASN A 863 3.35 -13.62 -35.23
C ASN A 863 3.82 -12.64 -36.31
N TYR A 864 3.02 -12.48 -37.36
CA TYR A 864 3.26 -11.51 -38.43
C TYR A 864 2.12 -10.51 -38.47
N LYS A 865 2.45 -9.23 -38.64
CA LYS A 865 1.53 -8.16 -39.00
C LYS A 865 1.91 -7.70 -40.41
N ILE A 866 0.98 -7.81 -41.35
CA ILE A 866 1.18 -7.52 -42.77
C ILE A 866 0.37 -6.28 -43.15
N HIS A 867 1.04 -5.18 -43.42
CA HIS A 867 0.42 -3.89 -43.70
C HIS A 867 0.08 -3.69 -45.18
N ALA A 868 -1.08 -3.07 -45.45
CA ALA A 868 -1.45 -2.61 -46.78
C ALA A 868 -0.64 -1.36 -47.13
N VAL A 869 0.10 -1.41 -48.22
CA VAL A 869 0.87 -0.29 -48.76
C VAL A 869 0.08 0.36 -49.89
N TYR A 870 -0.24 1.64 -49.70
CA TYR A 870 -0.94 2.45 -50.68
C TYR A 870 0.03 3.42 -51.37
N HIS A 871 0.30 3.19 -52.65
CA HIS A 871 1.11 4.11 -53.46
C HIS A 871 0.21 5.04 -54.28
N PRO A 872 0.36 6.37 -54.22
CA PRO A 872 -0.45 7.26 -55.03
C PRO A 872 -0.21 6.98 -56.51
N TRP A 873 -1.27 7.01 -57.32
CA TRP A 873 -1.10 6.92 -58.77
C TRP A 873 -0.22 8.07 -59.25
N THR A 874 0.74 7.76 -60.12
CA THR A 874 1.42 8.80 -60.88
C THR A 874 0.44 9.34 -61.91
N THR A 875 -0.05 10.56 -61.71
CA THR A 875 -1.08 11.15 -62.56
C THR A 875 -0.54 11.63 -63.89
N THR A 876 0.75 11.95 -63.95
CA THR A 876 1.41 12.47 -65.15
C THR A 876 2.81 11.89 -65.28
N ILE A 877 3.13 11.34 -66.44
CA ILE A 877 4.47 10.90 -66.82
C ILE A 877 4.98 11.71 -68.01
N ALA A 878 6.27 12.00 -68.04
CA ALA A 878 6.91 12.80 -69.09
C ALA A 878 7.93 11.97 -69.87
N ASP A 879 8.19 12.35 -71.12
CA ASP A 879 9.24 11.74 -71.94
C ASP A 879 10.66 12.12 -71.51
N SER A 880 10.80 13.21 -70.74
CA SER A 880 12.08 13.70 -70.20
C SER A 880 11.90 14.63 -69.00
N ASP A 881 12.96 14.84 -68.22
CA ASP A 881 12.99 15.78 -67.08
C ASP A 881 13.17 17.26 -67.49
N ALA A 882 13.03 17.58 -68.78
CA ALA A 882 13.18 18.95 -69.26
C ALA A 882 12.08 19.85 -68.65
N PRO A 883 12.34 21.15 -68.40
CA PRO A 883 11.31 22.08 -67.90
C PRO A 883 10.06 22.18 -68.79
N LYS A 884 10.20 21.77 -70.05
CA LYS A 884 9.12 21.62 -71.04
C LYS A 884 9.34 20.30 -71.79
N PRO A 885 8.81 19.18 -71.28
CA PRO A 885 8.91 17.90 -71.99
C PRO A 885 8.17 17.95 -73.33
N PHE A 886 8.56 17.07 -74.26
CA PHE A 886 7.92 17.03 -75.56
C PHE A 886 6.55 16.35 -75.48
N LEU A 887 6.42 15.31 -74.67
CA LEU A 887 5.18 14.58 -74.48
C LEU A 887 4.97 14.32 -72.99
N LEU A 888 3.77 14.66 -72.52
CA LEU A 888 3.25 14.21 -71.24
C LEU A 888 2.12 13.23 -71.50
N ALA A 889 1.99 12.22 -70.67
CA ALA A 889 0.80 11.40 -70.60
C ALA A 889 0.18 11.56 -69.21
N GLU A 890 -1.15 11.71 -69.18
CA GLU A 890 -1.94 11.88 -67.98
C GLU A 890 -2.96 10.73 -67.89
N ALA A 891 -2.86 9.95 -66.83
CA ALA A 891 -3.74 8.83 -66.45
C ALA A 891 -3.32 8.33 -65.05
N ALA A 892 -3.96 7.27 -64.55
CA ALA A 892 -3.50 6.57 -63.34
C ALA A 892 -2.35 5.60 -63.72
N PHE A 893 -1.09 6.02 -63.52
CA PHE A 893 0.09 5.22 -63.81
C PHE A 893 0.76 4.67 -62.55
N TYR A 894 1.38 3.50 -62.65
CA TYR A 894 2.21 2.94 -61.57
C TYR A 894 3.49 3.77 -61.38
N PRO A 895 4.06 3.86 -60.14
CA PRO A 895 5.22 4.71 -59.81
C PRO A 895 6.51 4.50 -60.62
N GLU A 896 6.63 3.41 -61.39
CA GLU A 896 7.77 3.14 -62.28
C GLU A 896 7.41 3.18 -63.78
N THR A 897 6.22 3.66 -64.12
CA THR A 897 5.78 3.75 -65.51
C THR A 897 6.57 4.84 -66.24
N ARG A 898 7.17 4.51 -67.38
CA ARG A 898 7.96 5.43 -68.19
C ARG A 898 7.28 5.71 -69.52
N LEU A 899 7.45 6.93 -69.99
CA LEU A 899 7.01 7.34 -71.32
C LEU A 899 8.22 7.43 -72.24
N ALA A 900 8.31 6.54 -73.22
CA ALA A 900 9.37 6.56 -74.22
C ALA A 900 8.85 7.22 -75.50
N VAL A 901 9.63 8.15 -76.06
CA VAL A 901 9.33 8.82 -77.33
C VAL A 901 10.49 8.69 -78.31
N GLN A 902 10.17 8.38 -79.56
CA GLN A 902 11.12 8.30 -80.67
C GLN A 902 10.65 9.16 -81.84
N GLU A 903 11.49 10.10 -82.30
CA GLU A 903 11.22 10.87 -83.53
C GLU A 903 11.43 9.98 -84.77
N LEU A 904 10.40 9.89 -85.63
CA LEU A 904 10.39 9.09 -86.86
C LEU A 904 10.77 9.91 -88.11
N GLY A 905 10.96 11.23 -87.96
CA GLY A 905 11.29 12.17 -89.04
C GLY A 905 10.07 12.91 -89.62
N GLU A 906 10.21 13.52 -90.81
CA GLU A 906 9.10 14.21 -91.47
C GLU A 906 8.05 13.22 -91.96
N ALA A 907 6.78 13.41 -91.58
CA ALA A 907 5.72 12.47 -91.94
C ALA A 907 5.44 12.41 -93.46
N ALA A 908 5.86 13.41 -94.23
CA ALA A 908 5.83 13.40 -95.69
C ALA A 908 6.85 12.44 -96.33
N GLY A 909 7.89 12.04 -95.58
CA GLY A 909 8.93 11.09 -96.01
C GLY A 909 8.69 9.64 -95.55
N LEU A 910 7.68 9.40 -94.71
CA LEU A 910 7.30 8.07 -94.26
C LEU A 910 6.51 7.34 -95.36
N ALA A 911 7.00 6.19 -95.81
CA ALA A 911 6.40 5.42 -96.89
C ALA A 911 5.00 4.91 -96.49
N GLY A 912 3.97 5.36 -97.21
CA GLY A 912 2.61 4.82 -97.08
C GLY A 912 1.67 5.60 -96.16
N VAL A 913 2.08 6.72 -95.55
CA VAL A 913 1.21 7.53 -94.67
C VAL A 913 0.43 8.58 -95.47
N SER A 914 -0.91 8.47 -95.50
CA SER A 914 -1.76 9.47 -96.15
C SER A 914 -2.15 10.61 -95.19
N ILE A 915 -1.93 11.87 -95.61
CA ILE A 915 -2.19 13.08 -94.81
C ILE A 915 -3.59 13.64 -95.12
N PRO A 916 -4.39 14.02 -94.12
CA PRO A 916 -5.71 14.63 -94.29
C PRO A 916 -5.72 15.91 -95.16
N ARG A 917 -6.72 16.05 -96.04
CA ARG A 917 -6.89 17.23 -96.90
C ARG A 917 -7.00 18.51 -96.05
N GLY A 918 -6.25 19.56 -96.43
CA GLY A 918 -6.25 20.86 -95.75
C GLY A 918 -5.16 21.05 -94.69
N HIS A 919 -4.31 20.05 -94.45
CA HIS A 919 -3.21 20.10 -93.48
C HIS A 919 -1.86 19.93 -94.18
N ARG A 920 -0.81 20.55 -93.62
CA ARG A 920 0.59 20.26 -93.96
C ARG A 920 1.18 19.40 -92.85
N ALA A 921 1.72 18.24 -93.20
CA ALA A 921 2.39 17.38 -92.23
C ALA A 921 3.70 18.00 -91.74
N GLY A 922 3.94 17.87 -90.45
CA GLY A 922 5.21 18.12 -89.79
C GLY A 922 5.92 16.81 -89.44
N LYS A 923 6.50 16.75 -88.25
CA LYS A 923 7.23 15.58 -87.73
C LYS A 923 6.29 14.51 -87.19
N ALA A 924 6.69 13.25 -87.36
CA ALA A 924 6.06 12.07 -86.77
C ALA A 924 6.88 11.56 -85.58
N PHE A 925 6.19 11.05 -84.57
CA PHE A 925 6.78 10.50 -83.36
C PHE A 925 6.08 9.19 -83.00
N ARG A 926 6.84 8.21 -82.53
CA ARG A 926 6.30 7.02 -81.87
C ARG A 926 6.41 7.23 -80.37
N TYR A 927 5.35 6.90 -79.64
CA TYR A 927 5.37 6.88 -78.19
C TYR A 927 4.93 5.51 -77.67
N GLU A 928 5.49 5.11 -76.54
CA GLU A 928 5.16 3.88 -75.84
C GLU A 928 5.23 4.14 -74.33
N ILE A 929 4.16 3.79 -73.63
CA ILE A 929 4.12 3.80 -72.17
C ILE A 929 4.52 2.40 -71.69
N GLN A 930 5.58 2.33 -70.89
CA GLN A 930 6.16 1.08 -70.41
C GLN A 930 5.97 0.99 -68.89
N ALA A 931 5.30 -0.07 -68.42
CA ALA A 931 5.19 -0.41 -67.00
C ALA A 931 6.21 -1.50 -66.62
N ALA A 932 6.54 -1.60 -65.34
CA ALA A 932 7.38 -2.68 -64.82
C ALA A 932 6.60 -4.01 -64.75
N GLY A 933 7.19 -5.10 -65.25
CA GLY A 933 6.57 -6.44 -65.18
C GLY A 933 5.28 -6.60 -66.01
N ASP A 934 4.34 -7.41 -65.51
CA ASP A 934 3.03 -7.71 -66.15
C ASP A 934 1.89 -6.75 -65.70
N LEU A 935 2.23 -5.55 -65.23
CA LEU A 935 1.24 -4.57 -64.74
C LEU A 935 0.34 -4.04 -65.88
N ALA A 936 -0.97 -3.94 -65.62
CA ALA A 936 -1.96 -3.54 -66.62
C ALA A 936 -1.90 -2.02 -66.89
N LEU A 937 -1.71 -1.62 -68.14
CA LEU A 937 -1.72 -0.20 -68.53
C LEU A 937 -3.14 0.34 -68.74
N PRO A 938 -3.39 1.63 -68.48
CA PRO A 938 -4.68 2.26 -68.75
C PRO A 938 -5.04 2.18 -70.23
N ALA A 939 -6.29 1.80 -70.51
CA ALA A 939 -6.79 1.62 -71.88
C ALA A 939 -6.83 2.93 -72.68
N THR A 940 -6.91 4.07 -72.00
CA THR A 940 -6.93 5.41 -72.60
C THR A 940 -6.13 6.36 -71.72
N VAL A 941 -5.31 7.20 -72.35
CA VAL A 941 -4.44 8.19 -71.71
C VAL A 941 -4.65 9.54 -72.36
N ARG A 942 -4.57 10.62 -71.58
CA ARG A 942 -4.61 11.99 -72.08
C ARG A 942 -3.19 12.45 -72.36
N LEU A 943 -2.85 12.62 -73.62
CA LEU A 943 -1.52 13.06 -74.05
C LEU A 943 -1.47 14.57 -74.22
N HIS A 944 -0.41 15.20 -73.72
CA HIS A 944 -0.08 16.59 -73.96
C HIS A 944 1.19 16.65 -74.79
N VAL A 945 1.09 17.02 -76.06
CA VAL A 945 2.25 17.15 -76.96
C VAL A 945 2.66 18.62 -77.09
N SER A 946 3.93 18.91 -76.82
CA SER A 946 4.52 20.23 -77.06
C SER A 946 4.54 20.53 -78.56
N ALA A 947 3.76 21.51 -78.96
CA ALA A 947 3.39 21.73 -80.35
C ALA A 947 3.25 23.23 -80.66
N ALA A 948 4.28 24.01 -80.32
CA ALA A 948 4.30 25.47 -80.53
C ALA A 948 3.96 25.89 -81.98
N ASP A 949 4.44 25.12 -82.97
CA ASP A 949 4.31 25.43 -84.41
C ASP A 949 3.21 24.65 -85.15
N ALA A 950 2.46 23.78 -84.47
CA ALA A 950 1.41 22.92 -85.03
C ALA A 950 0.01 23.28 -84.49
N ASP A 951 -1.02 23.07 -85.32
CA ASP A 951 -2.42 23.43 -85.03
C ASP A 951 -3.34 22.21 -84.86
N SER A 952 -2.81 21.00 -85.08
CA SER A 952 -3.56 19.74 -85.10
C SER A 952 -2.63 18.55 -84.90
N VAL A 953 -3.14 17.47 -84.30
CA VAL A 953 -2.45 16.19 -84.15
C VAL A 953 -3.25 15.10 -84.88
N ALA A 954 -2.57 14.15 -85.50
CA ALA A 954 -3.17 12.92 -86.02
C ALA A 954 -2.47 11.69 -85.46
N ILE A 955 -3.23 10.62 -85.22
CA ILE A 955 -2.69 9.30 -84.86
C ILE A 955 -2.60 8.48 -86.16
N ILE A 956 -1.47 7.81 -86.40
CA ILE A 956 -1.29 6.91 -87.54
C ILE A 956 -1.94 5.57 -87.21
N ARG A 957 -2.92 5.16 -88.00
CA ARG A 957 -3.56 3.83 -87.96
C ARG A 957 -3.59 3.25 -89.36
N ASP A 958 -3.09 2.04 -89.55
CA ASP A 958 -3.06 1.33 -90.85
C ASP A 958 -2.50 2.15 -92.04
N GLY A 959 -1.51 3.02 -91.79
CA GLY A 959 -0.92 3.89 -92.83
C GLY A 959 -1.77 5.12 -93.19
N ALA A 960 -2.81 5.44 -92.43
CA ALA A 960 -3.54 6.70 -92.55
C ALA A 960 -3.36 7.54 -91.28
N ALA A 961 -3.07 8.84 -91.44
CA ALA A 961 -3.04 9.76 -90.32
C ALA A 961 -4.47 10.27 -90.07
N GLU A 962 -5.09 9.82 -88.98
CA GLU A 962 -6.44 10.22 -88.59
C GLU A 962 -6.36 11.42 -87.63
N CYS A 963 -6.96 12.55 -88.00
CA CYS A 963 -7.00 13.73 -87.13
C CYS A 963 -7.75 13.40 -85.82
N VAL A 964 -7.17 13.77 -84.69
CA VAL A 964 -7.82 13.70 -83.39
C VAL A 964 -8.32 15.09 -83.02
N ASP A 965 -9.43 15.16 -82.30
CA ASP A 965 -9.86 16.40 -81.67
C ASP A 965 -8.86 16.78 -80.58
N VAL A 966 -8.34 18.00 -80.67
CA VAL A 966 -7.28 18.52 -79.79
C VAL A 966 -7.77 19.78 -79.08
N GLU A 967 -7.50 19.85 -77.79
CA GLU A 967 -7.61 21.08 -77.00
C GLU A 967 -6.23 21.74 -76.89
N ARG A 968 -6.17 23.08 -76.90
CA ARG A 968 -4.88 23.79 -76.80
C ARG A 968 -4.74 24.36 -75.39
N ASP A 969 -3.73 23.87 -74.68
CA ASP A 969 -3.34 24.35 -73.36
C ASP A 969 -1.91 24.91 -73.42
N GLY A 970 -1.80 26.25 -73.47
CA GLY A 970 -0.53 26.94 -73.67
C GLY A 970 0.20 26.56 -74.97
N GLU A 971 1.39 25.95 -74.83
CA GLU A 971 2.22 25.43 -75.93
C GLU A 971 1.93 23.95 -76.26
N TYR A 972 1.05 23.29 -75.49
CA TYR A 972 0.68 21.89 -75.67
C TYR A 972 -0.64 21.72 -76.42
N LEU A 973 -0.74 20.64 -77.19
CA LEU A 973 -1.98 20.10 -77.74
C LEU A 973 -2.35 18.85 -76.97
N VAL A 974 -3.56 18.85 -76.40
CA VAL A 974 -4.08 17.82 -75.49
C VAL A 974 -5.12 16.98 -76.22
N PHE A 975 -4.98 15.64 -76.17
CA PHE A 975 -5.91 14.70 -76.81
C PHE A 975 -5.86 13.32 -76.16
N GLU A 976 -6.88 12.49 -76.42
CA GLU A 976 -6.95 11.12 -75.90
C GLU A 976 -6.34 10.11 -76.89
N ALA A 977 -5.53 9.17 -76.36
CA ALA A 977 -4.90 8.11 -77.14
C ALA A 977 -4.74 6.83 -76.31
N GLY A 978 -4.26 5.75 -76.94
CA GLY A 978 -3.93 4.50 -76.23
C GLY A 978 -2.53 4.53 -75.60
N ALA A 979 -2.16 3.49 -74.85
CA ALA A 979 -0.87 3.40 -74.16
C ALA A 979 0.37 3.35 -75.09
N GLN A 980 0.18 3.09 -76.38
CA GLN A 980 1.22 3.16 -77.40
C GLN A 980 0.64 3.66 -78.72
N GLY A 981 1.44 4.33 -79.54
CA GLY A 981 0.99 4.82 -80.84
C GLY A 981 2.01 5.65 -81.59
N GLU A 982 1.64 6.02 -82.81
CA GLU A 982 2.41 6.96 -83.64
C GLU A 982 1.57 8.20 -83.89
N ILE A 983 2.14 9.38 -83.62
CA ILE A 983 1.48 10.68 -83.74
C ILE A 983 2.20 11.55 -84.77
N VAL A 984 1.44 12.40 -85.45
CA VAL A 984 1.94 13.38 -86.42
C VAL A 984 1.46 14.77 -86.03
N LEU A 985 2.41 15.69 -85.88
CA LEU A 985 2.12 17.11 -85.70
C LEU A 985 1.86 17.78 -87.05
N MET A 986 0.75 18.49 -87.18
CA MET A 986 0.30 19.06 -88.45
C MET A 986 -0.13 20.51 -88.30
N LYS A 987 0.10 21.31 -89.35
CA LYS A 987 -0.30 22.72 -89.43
C LYS A 987 -1.50 22.89 -90.37
N LYS A 988 -2.48 23.71 -89.99
CA LYS A 988 -3.63 24.00 -90.87
C LYS A 988 -3.15 24.86 -92.06
N ALA A 989 -3.48 24.47 -93.28
CA ALA A 989 -3.14 25.27 -94.45
C ALA A 989 -4.02 26.52 -94.48
N SER A 990 -3.42 27.72 -94.51
CA SER A 990 -4.18 28.97 -94.46
C SER A 990 -5.09 29.13 -95.69
N ALA A 991 -6.37 29.43 -95.44
CA ALA A 991 -7.38 29.65 -96.49
C ALA A 991 -7.04 30.83 -97.43
N LEU A 992 -6.08 31.70 -97.06
CA LEU A 992 -5.60 32.79 -97.91
C LEU A 992 -4.93 32.31 -99.20
N TRP A 993 -4.25 31.15 -99.20
CA TRP A 993 -3.64 30.61 -100.42
C TRP A 993 -4.66 30.06 -101.43
N ILE A 994 -5.79 29.55 -100.94
CA ILE A 994 -6.90 29.08 -101.78
C ILE A 994 -7.58 30.27 -102.46
N LEU A 995 -7.69 31.42 -101.77
CA LEU A 995 -8.18 32.68 -102.35
C LEU A 995 -7.19 33.31 -103.35
N PHE A 996 -5.87 33.24 -103.10
CA PHE A 996 -4.85 33.74 -104.04
C PHE A 996 -4.76 32.90 -105.33
N ALA A 997 -4.90 31.57 -105.23
CA ALA A 997 -4.91 30.68 -106.39
C ALA A 997 -6.15 30.89 -107.29
N ALA A 998 -7.32 31.16 -106.68
CA ALA A 998 -8.54 31.52 -107.42
C ALA A 998 -8.43 32.91 -108.11
N GLY A 999 -7.74 33.87 -107.48
CA GLY A 999 -7.47 35.19 -108.05
C GLY A 999 -6.53 35.17 -109.27
N ALA A 1000 -5.48 34.35 -109.24
CA ALA A 1000 -4.53 34.23 -110.36
C ALA A 1000 -5.14 33.53 -111.59
N GLY A 1001 -6.05 32.57 -111.39
CA GLY A 1001 -6.79 31.91 -112.47
C GLY A 1001 -7.72 32.85 -113.24
N CYS A 1002 -8.35 33.82 -112.56
CA CYS A 1002 -9.23 34.80 -113.18
C CYS A 1002 -8.45 35.84 -114.04
N LEU A 1003 -7.22 36.20 -113.64
CA LEU A 1003 -6.39 37.15 -114.38
C LEU A 1003 -5.82 36.54 -115.68
N ALA A 1004 -5.49 35.24 -115.67
CA ALA A 1004 -5.04 34.52 -116.86
C ALA A 1004 -6.15 34.36 -117.91
N LEU A 1005 -7.40 34.12 -117.47
CA LEU A 1005 -8.58 34.06 -118.34
C LEU A 1005 -8.92 35.42 -118.97
N ALA A 1006 -8.76 36.53 -118.24
CA ALA A 1006 -8.96 37.88 -118.77
C ALA A 1006 -7.93 38.28 -119.85
N ILE A 1007 -6.66 37.84 -119.70
CA ILE A 1007 -5.60 38.13 -120.69
C ILE A 1007 -5.78 37.28 -121.97
N VAL A 1008 -6.29 36.04 -121.86
CA VAL A 1008 -6.60 35.20 -123.03
C VAL A 1008 -7.84 35.69 -123.78
N MET A 1009 -8.85 36.23 -123.10
CA MET A 1009 -10.01 36.85 -123.77
C MET A 1009 -9.65 38.17 -124.47
N LYS A 1010 -8.79 39.00 -123.87
CA LYS A 1010 -8.34 40.28 -124.47
C LYS A 1010 -7.43 40.10 -125.69
N LYS A 1011 -6.75 38.95 -125.83
CA LYS A 1011 -5.94 38.60 -127.02
C LYS A 1011 -6.77 38.04 -128.18
N LYS A 1012 -8.04 37.64 -127.94
CA LYS A 1012 -8.95 37.11 -128.97
C LYS A 1012 -9.80 38.19 -129.65
N GLU A 1013 -9.99 39.37 -129.05
CA GLU A 1013 -10.75 40.49 -129.64
C GLU A 1013 -9.96 41.36 -130.63
N ILE A 1014 -8.62 41.28 -130.69
CA ILE A 1014 -7.81 42.16 -131.56
C ILE A 1014 -7.56 41.58 -132.97
N LEU A 1015 -8.01 40.35 -133.27
CA LEU A 1015 -7.76 39.66 -134.56
C LEU A 1015 -8.94 39.61 -135.55
N PHE A 1016 -10.14 40.09 -135.19
CA PHE A 1016 -11.29 40.18 -136.11
C PHE A 1016 -11.92 41.58 -136.10
N GLY A 1017 -11.32 42.51 -136.85
CA GLY A 1017 -11.83 43.88 -137.01
C GLY A 1017 -11.03 44.71 -138.02
N LYS A 1018 -10.77 44.15 -139.21
CA LYS A 1018 -10.14 44.82 -140.36
C LYS A 1018 -11.01 46.00 -140.87
N LYS A 1019 -10.33 47.09 -141.25
CA LYS A 1019 -10.60 47.92 -142.44
C LYS A 1019 -12.01 48.53 -142.64
N ALA A 1020 -12.08 49.86 -142.51
CA ALA A 1020 -12.06 50.84 -143.62
C ALA A 1020 -13.21 51.87 -143.64
N GLY A 1021 -12.85 53.16 -143.77
CA GLY A 1021 -13.44 54.01 -144.81
C GLY A 1021 -13.87 55.44 -144.44
N LYS A 1022 -12.92 56.36 -144.22
CA LYS A 1022 -12.77 57.63 -144.97
C LYS A 1022 -11.52 58.38 -144.55
#